data_AF-V2XNZ1-F1
#
_entry.id   AF-V2XNZ1-F1
#
_cell.length_a   1.000
_cell.length_b   1.000
_cell.length_c   1.000
_cell.angle_alpha   90.00
_cell.angle_beta   90.00
_cell.angle_gamma   90.00
#
_symmetry.space_group_name_H-M   'P 1'
#
loop_
_entity.id
_entity.type
_entity.pdbx_description
1 polymer ?
#
loop_
_entity_poly.entity_id
_entity_poly.type
_entity_poly.pdbx_seq_one_letter_code
_entity_poly.pdbx_strand_id
1 'polypeptide(L)'
;MRCLLIASLVAGLAGLPSTSAHRRNGNEGSMKLRKSLGFGPVLPHAVFNSLPKDASSFLPPNPNADPFDVARQFIDDTLGASFSEGSSYRIRPDSYTDPMTGITHVYARQLINGLEVADGNMNINVKEGRILSYGNSFHNGVPSLVEDSELRHPHREFCADLTTHLEKRYSEFLQLQSDQVVLDGHRATDFDEWAGPLAHLHSSNCLYHEVPYELAKTKPATDLFDPRAALLQFMVAATPKPEVVNAILGNYESHLEQMTFSGLSHLAPVDEPSYLYIQGVPDTVNPVKSHLAYVQVPTKDGKSTDLNLVWKFEVEMQDNWYEVAVSAQAPHRIISVVDWASDAPLPKPSTPKSGTYKVFIWGMNDPSEGKRTTEEENYDSLASPIGWHSLPFVVDPLSKGVKPGKAFLRNTTTTWGNNVFAQENWEGANSYLNNYRPDGGEDLVFDFKYSPKSTEKGDALEEAKSYINATVTQLFYTSNLVHDLYYRYGFTEVAGNFQQYNFERGGREGDAVIANAQDGSGFNNANFMTPPDGQNGRMRMYLWNTAVPYRDGDLEAGIVIHELSHGLSTRLTGGPLNSGCLGWGESGGMGEGWGDFLATSIRSTEEYSDWPMGAWAANREGGIRNYPYSMNETINPSTYKTLDKPGYWGVHAIGEVWAEMLWVVEQRLIVEHGFSKTLFPPKPLEDGTIPEGDFYRSAVGDKPLIPKHGNTLAVQLVINGMKLQPCSPSFFDARDAIILADEELTGGENFCTLWKAFSERGLGVDANVQGRTPWGGGIRTNGYAVPKACTEY
;
A
#
# COMPACT_ATOMS: atom_id res chain seq x y z
N MET A 1 -31.30 25.55 38.69
CA MET A 1 -30.50 24.31 38.66
C MET A 1 -29.71 24.28 37.35
N ARG A 2 -28.66 25.10 37.31
CA ARG A 2 -27.61 25.18 36.29
C ARG A 2 -26.32 24.77 37.02
N CYS A 3 -25.33 24.25 36.29
CA CYS A 3 -23.91 24.18 36.66
C CYS A 3 -23.31 22.95 37.40
N LEU A 4 -23.91 21.74 37.41
CA LEU A 4 -23.27 20.58 38.08
C LEU A 4 -22.98 19.34 37.23
N LEU A 5 -23.27 19.32 35.92
CA LEU A 5 -23.13 18.09 35.10
C LEU A 5 -22.04 18.16 34.01
N ILE A 6 -21.34 19.28 33.83
CA ILE A 6 -20.33 19.43 32.76
C ILE A 6 -18.89 19.23 33.28
N ALA A 7 -18.66 19.29 34.60
CA ALA A 7 -17.32 19.12 35.18
C ALA A 7 -16.88 17.66 35.35
N SER A 8 -17.77 16.67 35.17
CA SER A 8 -17.48 15.25 35.38
C SER A 8 -17.05 14.47 34.13
N LEU A 9 -17.17 15.05 32.93
CA LEU A 9 -16.77 14.37 31.69
C LEU A 9 -15.26 14.45 31.40
N VAL A 10 -14.60 15.55 31.82
CA VAL A 10 -13.17 15.77 31.54
C VAL A 10 -12.26 15.03 32.53
N ALA A 11 -12.74 14.73 33.74
CA ALA A 11 -11.94 14.04 34.75
C ALA A 11 -11.79 12.53 34.52
N GLY A 12 -12.70 11.89 33.76
CA GLY A 12 -12.70 10.45 33.53
C GLY A 12 -11.63 9.95 32.55
N LEU A 13 -11.11 10.83 31.69
CA LEU A 13 -10.10 10.49 30.67
C LEU A 13 -8.70 11.03 31.00
N ALA A 14 -8.58 12.00 31.91
CA ALA A 14 -7.30 12.58 32.32
C ALA A 14 -6.86 12.20 33.75
N GLY A 15 -7.63 11.36 34.46
CA GLY A 15 -7.47 11.11 35.89
C GLY A 15 -7.48 9.64 36.29
N LEU A 16 -6.43 8.88 35.92
CA LEU A 16 -6.02 7.73 36.73
C LEU A 16 -4.57 7.93 37.19
N PRO A 17 -4.37 8.43 38.44
CA PRO A 17 -3.06 8.39 39.06
C PRO A 17 -2.69 6.94 39.32
N SER A 18 -1.40 6.65 39.11
CA SER A 18 -0.63 5.52 39.64
C SER A 18 -1.32 4.80 40.80
N THR A 19 -1.99 3.67 40.52
CA THR A 19 -2.32 2.69 41.55
C THR A 19 -1.68 1.37 41.17
N SER A 20 -0.70 0.99 41.99
CA SER A 20 0.03 -0.27 41.93
C SER A 20 -0.92 -1.42 42.24
N ALA A 21 -1.62 -1.92 41.24
CA ALA A 21 -2.28 -3.22 41.31
C ALA A 21 -1.27 -4.27 40.82
N HIS A 22 -0.75 -5.06 41.77
CA HIS A 22 0.06 -6.24 41.48
C HIS A 22 -0.66 -7.15 40.45
N ARG A 23 -0.25 -7.07 39.18
CA ARG A 23 -0.52 -8.14 38.21
C ARG A 23 0.43 -9.29 38.52
N ARG A 24 -0.13 -10.39 39.01
CA ARG A 24 0.52 -11.70 39.09
C ARG A 24 0.95 -12.14 37.69
N ASN A 25 2.16 -12.71 37.60
CA ASN A 25 2.67 -13.44 36.44
C ASN A 25 1.63 -14.42 35.85
N GLY A 26 1.49 -14.40 34.52
CA GLY A 26 0.74 -15.41 33.75
C GLY A 26 0.81 -15.19 32.24
N ASN A 27 1.47 -16.13 31.55
CA ASN A 27 1.50 -16.46 30.11
C ASN A 27 2.19 -15.54 29.08
N GLU A 28 3.37 -15.99 28.66
CA GLU A 28 4.08 -15.71 27.41
C GLU A 28 3.35 -16.37 26.24
N GLY A 29 2.99 -15.61 25.18
CA GLY A 29 2.35 -16.17 23.99
C GLY A 29 1.81 -15.18 22.94
N SER A 30 1.61 -13.89 23.23
CA SER A 30 1.15 -12.93 22.22
C SER A 30 2.32 -12.37 21.41
N MET A 31 2.32 -12.55 20.08
CA MET A 31 3.25 -11.84 19.19
C MET A 31 3.09 -10.33 19.35
N LYS A 32 4.01 -9.71 20.09
CA LYS A 32 4.07 -8.25 20.25
C LYS A 32 4.32 -7.67 18.88
N LEU A 33 3.32 -6.96 18.34
CA LEU A 33 3.51 -6.13 17.15
C LEU A 33 4.72 -5.23 17.40
N ARG A 34 5.68 -5.30 16.48
CA ARG A 34 6.82 -4.40 16.47
C ARG A 34 6.27 -2.97 16.46
N LYS A 35 6.55 -2.18 17.50
CA LYS A 35 6.19 -0.76 17.56
C LYS A 35 6.72 -0.14 16.27
N SER A 36 5.86 0.56 15.52
CA SER A 36 6.23 1.23 14.28
C SER A 36 5.68 2.64 14.34
N LEU A 37 6.54 3.60 14.04
CA LEU A 37 6.20 5.00 13.96
C LEU A 37 6.13 5.39 12.49
N GLY A 38 5.04 6.05 12.08
CA GLY A 38 4.87 6.47 10.69
C GLY A 38 3.90 7.64 10.53
N PHE A 39 4.40 8.81 10.12
CA PHE A 39 3.59 9.99 9.76
C PHE A 39 4.45 11.03 9.01
N GLY A 40 3.81 12.05 8.41
CA GLY A 40 4.49 13.16 7.72
C GLY A 40 3.55 14.29 7.27
N PRO A 41 4.10 15.42 6.78
CA PRO A 41 3.33 16.57 6.29
C PRO A 41 2.69 16.36 4.91
N VAL A 42 1.57 17.06 4.64
CA VAL A 42 0.89 17.09 3.33
C VAL A 42 1.23 18.38 2.58
N LEU A 43 1.68 18.27 1.32
CA LEU A 43 2.19 19.39 0.53
C LEU A 43 1.13 19.95 -0.44
N PRO A 44 0.63 21.19 -0.24
CA PRO A 44 -0.44 21.77 -1.07
C PRO A 44 -0.04 22.11 -2.50
N HIS A 45 1.27 22.23 -2.79
CA HIS A 45 1.82 22.60 -4.10
C HIS A 45 2.24 21.38 -4.94
N ALA A 46 2.06 20.16 -4.44
CA ALA A 46 2.39 18.96 -5.20
C ALA A 46 1.45 18.80 -6.41
N VAL A 47 1.99 18.53 -7.60
CA VAL A 47 1.26 18.45 -8.88
C VAL A 47 1.64 17.23 -9.70
N PHE A 48 0.81 16.88 -10.69
CA PHE A 48 1.07 15.88 -11.73
C PHE A 48 0.57 16.38 -13.09
N ASN A 49 1.36 16.21 -14.15
CA ASN A 49 1.05 16.63 -15.50
C ASN A 49 1.45 15.55 -16.52
N SER A 50 0.55 15.24 -17.46
CA SER A 50 0.88 14.51 -18.70
C SER A 50 1.19 15.50 -19.82
N LEU A 51 2.21 15.21 -20.63
CA LEU A 51 2.65 16.09 -21.72
C LEU A 51 2.18 15.54 -23.09
N PRO A 52 1.53 16.36 -23.93
CA PRO A 52 1.21 16.00 -25.31
C PRO A 52 2.42 15.52 -26.11
N LYS A 53 2.22 14.67 -27.14
CA LYS A 53 3.27 14.23 -28.09
C LYS A 53 4.13 15.36 -28.65
N ASP A 54 3.54 16.53 -28.88
CA ASP A 54 4.21 17.71 -29.44
C ASP A 54 4.80 18.66 -28.39
N ALA A 55 4.62 18.36 -27.10
CA ALA A 55 5.11 19.15 -25.97
C ALA A 55 6.37 18.51 -25.35
N SER A 56 7.39 18.23 -26.17
CA SER A 56 8.74 18.02 -25.63
C SER A 56 9.40 19.38 -25.34
N SER A 57 10.44 19.34 -24.50
CA SER A 57 11.32 20.47 -24.15
C SER A 57 11.70 21.38 -25.34
N PHE A 58 12.34 22.52 -25.05
CA PHE A 58 12.85 23.47 -26.04
C PHE A 58 13.80 22.86 -27.12
N LEU A 59 14.17 21.58 -27.00
CA LEU A 59 14.95 20.81 -27.99
C LEU A 59 14.19 19.57 -28.53
N PRO A 60 14.44 19.19 -29.81
CA PRO A 60 13.85 18.00 -30.40
C PRO A 60 14.31 16.72 -29.66
N PRO A 61 13.41 15.76 -29.41
CA PRO A 61 13.73 14.54 -28.69
C PRO A 61 14.79 13.73 -29.44
N ASN A 62 15.83 13.30 -28.72
CA ASN A 62 16.86 12.40 -29.24
C ASN A 62 16.61 10.99 -28.66
N PRO A 63 16.16 10.02 -29.47
CA PRO A 63 15.86 8.66 -29.01
C PRO A 63 17.04 7.92 -28.39
N ASN A 64 18.27 8.34 -28.70
CA ASN A 64 19.51 7.76 -28.18
C ASN A 64 20.03 8.47 -26.93
N ALA A 65 19.34 9.50 -26.44
CA ALA A 65 19.72 10.17 -25.20
C ALA A 65 19.47 9.25 -24.00
N ASP A 66 20.38 9.28 -23.02
CA ASP A 66 20.16 8.62 -21.74
C ASP A 66 18.88 9.20 -21.11
N PRO A 67 17.86 8.39 -20.80
CA PRO A 67 16.62 8.88 -20.19
C PRO A 67 16.87 9.63 -18.87
N PHE A 68 17.94 9.31 -18.15
CA PHE A 68 18.35 10.05 -16.95
C PHE A 68 18.86 11.46 -17.27
N ASP A 69 19.59 11.63 -18.38
CA ASP A 69 20.04 12.95 -18.84
C ASP A 69 18.85 13.80 -19.31
N VAL A 70 17.89 13.18 -19.99
CA VAL A 70 16.66 13.83 -20.46
C VAL A 70 15.84 14.31 -19.25
N ALA A 71 15.72 13.48 -18.21
CA ALA A 71 15.05 13.85 -16.97
C ALA A 71 15.77 15.01 -16.25
N ARG A 72 17.11 14.98 -16.16
CA ARG A 72 17.90 16.09 -15.59
C ARG A 72 17.65 17.39 -16.33
N GLN A 73 17.75 17.37 -17.66
CA GLN A 73 17.49 18.55 -18.48
C GLN A 73 16.07 19.07 -18.29
N PHE A 74 15.08 18.18 -18.22
CA PHE A 74 13.69 18.58 -17.98
C PHE A 74 13.50 19.26 -16.61
N ILE A 75 14.16 18.77 -15.56
CA ILE A 75 14.15 19.41 -14.24
C ILE A 75 14.76 20.80 -14.33
N ASP A 76 15.91 20.93 -14.99
CA ASP A 76 16.62 22.20 -15.16
C ASP A 76 15.78 23.22 -15.96
N ASP A 77 15.11 22.80 -17.03
CA ASP A 77 14.28 23.68 -17.86
C ASP A 77 12.98 24.09 -17.13
N THR A 78 12.36 23.16 -16.41
CA THR A 78 11.06 23.37 -15.75
C THR A 78 11.20 24.16 -14.45
N LEU A 79 12.28 23.90 -13.69
CA LEU A 79 12.45 24.39 -12.32
C LEU A 79 13.71 25.23 -12.14
N GLY A 80 14.63 25.27 -13.11
CA GLY A 80 15.89 26.00 -12.99
C GLY A 80 15.74 27.51 -12.75
N ALA A 81 14.69 28.13 -13.27
CA ALA A 81 14.37 29.54 -12.99
C ALA A 81 13.64 29.74 -11.64
N SER A 82 13.03 28.68 -11.10
CA SER A 82 12.29 28.67 -9.84
C SER A 82 13.14 28.23 -8.66
N PHE A 83 14.33 27.68 -8.90
CA PHE A 83 15.30 27.37 -7.86
C PHE A 83 15.79 28.66 -7.19
N SER A 84 15.63 28.71 -5.86
CA SER A 84 16.30 29.70 -5.04
C SER A 84 17.82 29.49 -5.08
N GLU A 85 18.58 30.55 -4.81
CA GLU A 85 20.04 30.48 -4.74
C GLU A 85 20.46 29.38 -3.75
N GLY A 86 21.15 28.35 -4.26
CA GLY A 86 21.54 27.18 -3.47
C GLY A 86 20.65 25.93 -3.60
N SER A 87 19.54 25.97 -4.34
CA SER A 87 18.72 24.77 -4.63
C SER A 87 19.30 23.95 -5.80
N SER A 88 19.32 22.63 -5.65
CA SER A 88 19.72 21.63 -6.64
C SER A 88 18.91 20.33 -6.43
N TYR A 89 19.30 19.22 -7.06
CA TYR A 89 18.64 17.92 -6.89
C TYR A 89 19.60 16.76 -7.19
N ARG A 90 19.20 15.55 -6.80
CA ARG A 90 19.84 14.29 -7.19
C ARG A 90 18.81 13.29 -7.69
N ILE A 91 19.19 12.45 -8.64
CA ILE A 91 18.36 11.32 -9.09
C ILE A 91 18.50 10.17 -8.09
N ARG A 92 17.38 9.57 -7.69
CA ARG A 92 17.33 8.45 -6.76
C ARG A 92 17.69 7.14 -7.47
N PRO A 93 18.35 6.21 -6.77
CA PRO A 93 18.82 4.95 -7.37
C PRO A 93 17.71 3.93 -7.63
N ASP A 94 16.50 4.12 -7.11
CA ASP A 94 15.33 3.28 -7.38
C ASP A 94 14.57 3.70 -8.65
N SER A 95 15.14 4.64 -9.41
CA SER A 95 14.70 4.92 -10.78
C SER A 95 15.05 3.75 -11.70
N TYR A 96 14.13 3.32 -12.55
CA TYR A 96 14.29 2.12 -13.37
C TYR A 96 13.62 2.25 -14.74
N THR A 97 14.06 1.42 -15.69
CA THR A 97 13.38 1.26 -16.98
C THR A 97 12.51 0.01 -16.94
N ASP A 98 11.21 0.17 -17.17
CA ASP A 98 10.29 -0.95 -17.33
C ASP A 98 10.61 -1.67 -18.65
N PRO A 99 11.11 -2.92 -18.59
CA PRO A 99 11.53 -3.64 -19.79
C PRO A 99 10.36 -4.00 -20.72
N MET A 100 9.12 -4.02 -20.21
CA MET A 100 7.94 -4.31 -21.02
C MET A 100 7.52 -3.11 -21.86
N THR A 101 7.55 -1.91 -21.29
CA THR A 101 7.04 -0.70 -21.95
C THR A 101 8.14 0.15 -22.59
N GLY A 102 9.40 -0.06 -22.18
CA GLY A 102 10.55 0.78 -22.52
C GLY A 102 10.53 2.16 -21.83
N ILE A 103 9.58 2.40 -20.92
CA ILE A 103 9.46 3.66 -20.19
C ILE A 103 10.44 3.64 -19.02
N THR A 104 11.24 4.69 -18.88
CA THR A 104 12.09 4.93 -17.73
C THR A 104 11.39 5.82 -16.72
N HIS A 105 11.17 5.28 -15.54
CA HIS A 105 10.61 5.97 -14.38
C HIS A 105 11.77 6.56 -13.57
N VAL A 106 11.93 7.88 -13.64
CA VAL A 106 12.98 8.64 -12.95
C VAL A 106 12.41 9.34 -11.72
N TYR A 107 13.01 9.10 -10.57
CA TYR A 107 12.65 9.74 -9.31
C TYR A 107 13.78 10.67 -8.87
N ALA A 108 13.51 11.96 -8.69
CA ALA A 108 14.47 12.96 -8.25
C ALA A 108 14.14 13.49 -6.85
N ARG A 109 15.19 13.88 -6.12
CA ARG A 109 15.16 14.41 -4.76
C ARG A 109 15.80 15.79 -4.72
N GLN A 110 15.10 16.78 -4.19
CA GLN A 110 15.60 18.15 -4.08
C GLN A 110 16.69 18.26 -2.99
N LEU A 111 17.64 19.17 -3.21
CA LEU A 111 18.68 19.62 -2.29
C LEU A 111 18.61 21.15 -2.19
N ILE A 112 18.83 21.73 -1.01
CA ILE A 112 18.91 23.18 -0.80
C ILE A 112 20.08 23.49 0.13
N ASN A 113 20.99 24.35 -0.32
CA ASN A 113 22.25 24.66 0.34
C ASN A 113 23.07 23.40 0.67
N GLY A 114 23.02 22.41 -0.22
CA GLY A 114 23.68 21.10 -0.05
C GLY A 114 22.98 20.14 0.92
N LEU A 115 21.86 20.54 1.53
CA LEU A 115 21.05 19.67 2.40
C LEU A 115 19.85 19.11 1.66
N GLU A 116 19.53 17.85 1.89
CA GLU A 116 18.37 17.21 1.26
C GLU A 116 17.04 17.79 1.74
N VAL A 117 16.06 17.96 0.84
CA VAL A 117 14.66 18.19 1.18
C VAL A 117 13.95 16.83 1.17
N ALA A 118 13.76 16.22 2.35
CA ALA A 118 13.39 14.81 2.50
C ALA A 118 11.97 14.47 2.01
N ASP A 119 11.14 15.46 1.67
CA ASP A 119 9.83 15.31 1.02
C ASP A 119 9.72 16.05 -0.33
N GLY A 120 10.79 16.70 -0.78
CA GLY A 120 10.88 17.34 -2.10
C GLY A 120 11.19 16.31 -3.18
N ASN A 121 10.16 15.65 -3.70
CA ASN A 121 10.26 14.61 -4.72
C ASN A 121 9.78 15.09 -6.09
N MET A 122 10.36 14.56 -7.15
CA MET A 122 9.82 14.65 -8.50
C MET A 122 9.84 13.25 -9.14
N ASN A 123 8.76 12.84 -9.79
CA ASN A 123 8.74 11.62 -10.60
C ASN A 123 8.59 12.04 -12.07
N ILE A 124 9.30 11.38 -12.97
CA ILE A 124 9.40 11.77 -14.39
C ILE A 124 9.44 10.50 -15.21
N ASN A 125 8.51 10.37 -16.15
CA ASN A 125 8.42 9.21 -17.02
C ASN A 125 8.99 9.58 -18.39
N VAL A 126 10.03 8.87 -18.82
CA VAL A 126 10.81 9.16 -20.03
C VAL A 126 10.76 7.98 -20.97
N LYS A 127 10.51 8.22 -22.27
CA LYS A 127 10.60 7.18 -23.30
C LYS A 127 11.16 7.79 -24.59
N GLU A 128 12.15 7.13 -25.18
CA GLU A 128 12.78 7.57 -26.45
C GLU A 128 13.20 9.05 -26.45
N GLY A 129 13.78 9.51 -25.34
CA GLY A 129 14.23 10.90 -25.19
C GLY A 129 13.12 11.93 -25.03
N ARG A 130 11.87 11.49 -24.80
CA ARG A 130 10.69 12.34 -24.58
C ARG A 130 10.15 12.18 -23.16
N ILE A 131 9.77 13.30 -22.53
CA ILE A 131 9.05 13.30 -21.26
C ILE A 131 7.57 13.00 -21.55
N LEU A 132 7.05 11.94 -20.94
CA LEU A 132 5.67 11.51 -21.08
C LEU A 132 4.77 12.20 -20.04
N SER A 133 5.23 12.19 -18.79
CA SER A 133 4.55 12.82 -17.66
C SER A 133 5.54 13.09 -16.54
N TYR A 134 5.15 13.97 -15.63
CA TYR A 134 5.90 14.23 -14.40
C TYR A 134 4.99 14.66 -13.26
N GLY A 135 5.37 14.30 -12.05
CA GLY A 135 4.84 14.81 -10.80
C GLY A 135 5.92 15.54 -10.02
N ASN A 136 5.58 16.64 -9.37
CA ASN A 136 6.52 17.52 -8.71
C ASN A 136 6.00 17.98 -7.34
N SER A 137 6.84 17.86 -6.32
CA SER A 137 6.62 18.34 -4.95
C SER A 137 7.81 19.15 -4.40
N PHE A 138 8.74 19.56 -5.27
CA PHE A 138 9.86 20.42 -4.90
C PHE A 138 9.36 21.71 -4.25
N HIS A 139 10.07 22.15 -3.23
CA HIS A 139 9.85 23.43 -2.59
C HIS A 139 10.30 24.56 -3.53
N ASN A 140 9.40 25.49 -3.81
CA ASN A 140 9.64 26.61 -4.74
C ASN A 140 10.03 27.93 -4.04
N GLY A 141 10.16 27.93 -2.71
CA GLY A 141 10.50 29.12 -1.92
C GLY A 141 11.99 29.24 -1.59
N VAL A 142 12.36 30.40 -1.04
CA VAL A 142 13.65 30.58 -0.35
C VAL A 142 13.46 30.08 1.09
N PRO A 143 14.39 29.31 1.67
CA PRO A 143 14.34 28.99 3.09
C PRO A 143 14.18 30.28 3.92
N SER A 144 13.04 30.45 4.58
CA SER A 144 12.80 31.60 5.44
C SER A 144 12.96 31.25 6.91
N LEU A 145 13.37 32.25 7.71
CA LEU A 145 13.33 32.17 9.17
C LEU A 145 11.89 32.41 9.65
N VAL A 146 10.94 31.57 9.22
CA VAL A 146 9.56 31.66 9.71
C VAL A 146 9.52 31.23 11.16
N GLU A 147 8.88 32.05 12.00
CA GLU A 147 8.68 31.71 13.41
C GLU A 147 7.90 30.40 13.52
N ASP A 148 8.37 29.52 14.40
CA ASP A 148 7.83 28.17 14.55
C ASP A 148 6.32 28.13 14.86
N SER A 149 5.78 29.23 15.40
CA SER A 149 4.36 29.43 15.67
C SER A 149 3.50 29.57 14.42
N GLU A 150 4.06 29.82 13.24
CA GLU A 150 3.30 30.00 11.99
C GLU A 150 3.22 28.72 11.12
N LEU A 151 3.88 27.64 11.56
CA LEU A 151 3.88 26.34 10.89
C LEU A 151 2.89 25.37 11.54
N ARG A 152 2.40 24.43 10.74
CA ARG A 152 1.60 23.29 11.22
C ARG A 152 2.45 22.31 12.03
N HIS A 153 1.81 21.44 12.81
CA HIS A 153 2.50 20.49 13.69
C HIS A 153 2.15 19.04 13.32
N PRO A 154 2.87 18.39 12.38
CA PRO A 154 2.48 17.11 11.79
C PRO A 154 2.21 16.00 12.81
N HIS A 155 3.08 15.80 13.80
CA HIS A 155 2.89 14.76 14.83
C HIS A 155 1.69 15.03 15.74
N ARG A 156 1.51 16.29 16.17
CA ARG A 156 0.36 16.70 17.01
C ARG A 156 -0.95 16.62 16.26
N GLU A 157 -0.96 17.06 15.00
CA GLU A 157 -2.15 17.03 14.16
C GLU A 157 -2.51 15.58 13.82
N PHE A 158 -1.53 14.74 13.48
CA PHE A 158 -1.71 13.30 13.34
C PHE A 158 -2.32 12.69 14.60
N CYS A 159 -1.80 13.05 15.78
CA CYS A 159 -2.31 12.54 17.04
C CYS A 159 -3.66 13.14 17.47
N ALA A 160 -3.94 14.41 17.14
CA ALA A 160 -5.23 15.05 17.39
C ALA A 160 -6.32 14.46 16.48
N ASP A 161 -6.00 14.22 15.22
CA ASP A 161 -6.88 13.52 14.28
C ASP A 161 -7.11 12.09 14.77
N LEU A 162 -6.06 11.36 15.15
CA LEU A 162 -6.18 10.01 15.67
C LEU A 162 -6.99 9.96 16.98
N THR A 163 -6.83 10.96 17.86
CA THR A 163 -7.61 11.12 19.09
C THR A 163 -9.07 11.44 18.77
N THR A 164 -9.36 12.33 17.82
CA THR A 164 -10.73 12.67 17.40
C THR A 164 -11.43 11.46 16.80
N HIS A 165 -10.73 10.67 15.99
CA HIS A 165 -11.26 9.41 15.44
C HIS A 165 -11.53 8.39 16.54
N LEU A 166 -10.64 8.31 17.54
CA LEU A 166 -10.83 7.43 18.70
C LEU A 166 -12.00 7.91 19.58
N GLU A 167 -12.16 9.20 19.86
CA GLU A 167 -13.27 9.78 20.63
C GLU A 167 -14.61 9.66 19.93
N LYS A 168 -14.64 9.81 18.60
CA LYS A 168 -15.84 9.57 17.79
C LYS A 168 -16.27 8.12 17.90
N ARG A 169 -15.30 7.21 17.77
CA ARG A 169 -15.48 5.76 17.92
C ARG A 169 -15.96 5.42 19.34
N TYR A 170 -15.42 6.09 20.37
CA TYR A 170 -15.88 5.94 21.76
C TYR A 170 -17.31 6.45 21.97
N SER A 171 -17.67 7.56 21.33
CA SER A 171 -19.03 8.12 21.40
C SER A 171 -20.05 7.21 20.71
N GLU A 172 -19.68 6.62 19.57
CA GLU A 172 -20.48 5.59 18.88
C GLU A 172 -20.65 4.34 19.75
N PHE A 173 -19.57 3.89 20.40
CA PHE A 173 -19.60 2.81 21.39
C PHE A 173 -20.54 3.13 22.57
N LEU A 174 -20.53 4.36 23.10
CA LEU A 174 -21.40 4.77 24.20
C LEU A 174 -22.87 4.92 23.78
N GLN A 175 -23.15 5.36 22.55
CA GLN A 175 -24.53 5.39 22.01
C GLN A 175 -25.10 3.99 21.83
N LEU A 176 -24.27 3.01 21.46
CA LEU A 176 -24.67 1.60 21.41
C LEU A 176 -24.96 1.01 22.80
N GLN A 177 -24.45 1.62 23.88
CA GLN A 177 -24.66 1.16 25.26
C GLN A 177 -25.76 1.90 26.03
N SER A 178 -26.49 2.86 25.45
CA SER A 178 -27.51 3.64 26.18
C SER A 178 -28.78 2.86 26.58
N ASP A 179 -28.93 1.60 26.13
CA ASP A 179 -30.04 0.71 26.51
C ASP A 179 -29.74 -0.20 27.72
N GLN A 180 -28.55 -0.12 28.34
CA GLN A 180 -28.23 -0.90 29.54
C GLN A 180 -27.45 -0.07 30.58
N VAL A 181 -28.03 0.01 31.79
CA VAL A 181 -27.35 0.52 32.98
C VAL A 181 -26.48 -0.59 33.56
N VAL A 182 -25.16 -0.43 33.51
CA VAL A 182 -24.23 -1.19 34.35
C VAL A 182 -23.19 -0.23 34.94
N LEU A 183 -22.96 -0.40 36.25
CA LEU A 183 -22.02 0.35 37.08
C LEU A 183 -20.57 -0.14 36.87
N ASP A 184 -19.68 0.82 36.61
CA ASP A 184 -18.23 0.81 36.90
C ASP A 184 -17.26 -0.03 36.02
N GLY A 185 -16.02 0.49 35.91
CA GLY A 185 -14.76 -0.18 35.53
C GLY A 185 -14.53 -0.73 34.12
N HIS A 186 -15.52 -1.39 33.51
CA HIS A 186 -15.28 -2.29 32.36
C HIS A 186 -15.37 -1.66 30.96
N ARG A 187 -15.89 -0.43 30.85
CA ARG A 187 -16.09 0.24 29.55
C ARG A 187 -14.79 0.60 28.81
N ALA A 188 -13.70 0.84 29.51
CA ALA A 188 -12.44 1.27 28.90
C ALA A 188 -11.69 0.10 28.23
N THR A 189 -11.65 -1.07 28.88
CA THR A 189 -11.03 -2.29 28.32
C THR A 189 -11.82 -2.85 27.15
N ASP A 190 -13.16 -2.82 27.25
CA ASP A 190 -14.04 -3.26 26.16
C ASP A 190 -13.90 -2.34 24.94
N PHE A 191 -13.59 -1.06 25.16
CA PHE A 191 -13.36 -0.11 24.09
C PHE A 191 -11.98 -0.27 23.43
N ASP A 192 -10.90 -0.50 24.18
CA ASP A 192 -9.55 -0.69 23.61
C ASP A 192 -9.47 -1.95 22.73
N GLU A 193 -10.12 -3.04 23.14
CA GLU A 193 -10.26 -4.25 22.31
C GLU A 193 -11.17 -3.99 21.09
N TRP A 194 -12.25 -3.23 21.25
CA TRP A 194 -13.17 -2.88 20.16
C TRP A 194 -12.59 -1.87 19.14
N ALA A 195 -11.68 -1.00 19.58
CA ALA A 195 -10.99 -0.02 18.76
C ALA A 195 -9.76 -0.63 18.03
N GLY A 196 -9.24 -1.78 18.50
CA GLY A 196 -8.30 -2.63 17.77
C GLY A 196 -7.01 -1.93 17.31
N PRO A 197 -6.62 -2.04 16.01
CA PRO A 197 -5.41 -1.42 15.46
C PRO A 197 -5.33 0.10 15.69
N LEU A 198 -6.47 0.80 15.84
CA LEU A 198 -6.51 2.25 16.06
C LEU A 198 -6.01 2.63 17.46
N ALA A 199 -6.38 1.86 18.49
CA ALA A 199 -5.88 2.06 19.87
C ALA A 199 -4.39 1.67 19.98
N HIS A 200 -3.94 0.64 19.25
CA HIS A 200 -2.52 0.30 19.15
C HIS A 200 -1.72 1.36 18.39
N LEU A 201 -2.25 1.89 17.28
CA LEU A 201 -1.64 2.99 16.53
C LEU A 201 -1.57 4.25 17.39
N HIS A 202 -2.64 4.57 18.14
CA HIS A 202 -2.69 5.71 19.05
C HIS A 202 -1.70 5.56 20.21
N SER A 203 -1.71 4.44 20.92
CA SER A 203 -0.74 4.17 22.00
C SER A 203 0.71 4.10 21.50
N SER A 204 0.95 3.59 20.29
CA SER A 204 2.30 3.48 19.71
C SER A 204 2.85 4.81 19.20
N ASN A 205 1.99 5.68 18.66
CA ASN A 205 2.40 6.92 18.00
C ASN A 205 2.15 8.18 18.83
N CYS A 206 1.16 8.17 19.72
CA CYS A 206 0.61 9.38 20.35
C CYS A 206 0.80 9.44 21.87
N LEU A 207 1.22 8.36 22.53
CA LEU A 207 1.40 8.36 23.98
C LEU A 207 2.37 9.45 24.48
N TYR A 208 3.34 9.86 23.66
CA TYR A 208 4.38 10.82 24.03
C TYR A 208 4.47 12.04 23.08
N HIS A 209 3.43 12.34 22.28
CA HIS A 209 3.50 13.41 21.28
C HIS A 209 3.63 14.83 21.88
N GLU A 210 3.23 15.03 23.13
CA GLU A 210 3.35 16.32 23.84
C GLU A 210 4.71 16.50 24.52
N VAL A 211 5.44 15.41 24.78
CA VAL A 211 6.70 15.42 25.55
C VAL A 211 7.74 16.39 24.98
N PRO A 212 7.98 16.48 23.66
CA PRO A 212 8.91 17.45 23.09
C PRO A 212 8.62 18.91 23.51
N TYR A 213 7.34 19.29 23.57
CA TYR A 213 6.90 20.64 23.92
C TYR A 213 6.96 20.91 25.43
N GLU A 214 6.74 19.90 26.25
CA GLU A 214 6.87 20.02 27.71
C GLU A 214 8.33 20.15 28.14
N LEU A 215 9.22 19.35 27.54
CA LEU A 215 10.67 19.44 27.77
C LEU A 215 11.22 20.80 27.33
N ALA A 216 10.76 21.33 26.19
CA ALA A 216 11.21 22.64 25.71
C ALA A 216 10.87 23.82 26.65
N LYS A 217 9.82 23.71 27.47
CA LYS A 217 9.45 24.74 28.47
C LYS A 217 10.40 24.77 29.67
N THR A 218 11.04 23.65 29.99
CA THR A 218 11.88 23.48 31.18
C THR A 218 13.37 23.47 30.85
N LYS A 219 13.71 23.15 29.59
CA LYS A 219 15.09 22.96 29.12
C LYS A 219 15.24 23.45 27.67
N PRO A 220 15.42 24.76 27.45
CA PRO A 220 15.65 25.30 26.11
C PRO A 220 17.01 24.84 25.56
N ALA A 221 17.03 24.24 24.36
CA ALA A 221 18.27 23.84 23.70
C ALA A 221 19.09 25.08 23.30
N THR A 222 20.42 24.99 23.44
CA THR A 222 21.35 26.12 23.28
C THR A 222 22.33 25.98 22.12
N ASP A 223 22.39 24.82 21.44
CA ASP A 223 23.27 24.58 20.29
C ASP A 223 22.56 23.80 19.16
N LEU A 224 22.56 24.37 17.95
CA LEU A 224 21.96 23.81 16.73
C LEU A 224 22.74 22.60 16.18
N PHE A 225 24.01 22.47 16.56
CA PHE A 225 24.91 21.43 16.08
C PHE A 225 24.96 20.20 17.00
N ASP A 226 24.18 20.17 18.08
CA ASP A 226 24.09 19.02 18.97
C ASP A 226 22.81 18.18 18.68
N PRO A 227 22.95 17.02 18.02
CA PRO A 227 21.80 16.18 17.67
C PRO A 227 21.24 15.37 18.84
N ARG A 228 21.92 15.33 20.00
CA ARG A 228 21.61 14.37 21.07
C ARG A 228 20.24 14.60 21.68
N ALA A 229 19.86 15.86 21.89
CA ALA A 229 18.55 16.21 22.44
C ALA A 229 17.41 15.78 21.50
N ALA A 230 17.55 16.04 20.20
CA ALA A 230 16.58 15.64 19.19
C ALA A 230 16.44 14.12 19.10
N LEU A 231 17.56 13.40 19.08
CA LEU A 231 17.57 11.94 19.04
C LEU A 231 16.97 11.32 20.31
N LEU A 232 17.36 11.81 21.49
CA LEU A 232 16.87 11.27 22.75
C LEU A 232 15.35 11.46 22.90
N GLN A 233 14.83 12.59 22.40
CA GLN A 233 13.39 12.81 22.33
C GLN A 233 12.69 11.88 21.34
N PHE A 234 13.31 11.60 20.18
CA PHE A 234 12.78 10.57 19.29
C PHE A 234 12.78 9.19 19.98
N MET A 235 13.82 8.84 20.74
CA MET A 235 13.86 7.54 21.44
C MET A 235 12.74 7.40 22.47
N VAL A 236 12.30 8.49 23.12
CA VAL A 236 11.09 8.47 23.98
C VAL A 236 9.85 8.06 23.17
N ALA A 237 9.73 8.54 21.95
CA ALA A 237 8.65 8.16 21.05
C ALA A 237 8.84 6.77 20.43
N ALA A 238 10.07 6.35 20.12
CA ALA A 238 10.39 5.17 19.31
C ALA A 238 10.55 3.88 20.09
N THR A 239 11.13 3.92 21.30
CA THR A 239 11.38 2.69 22.05
C THR A 239 10.09 1.97 22.42
N PRO A 240 9.98 0.66 22.17
CA PRO A 240 8.83 -0.13 22.62
C PRO A 240 8.89 -0.46 24.12
N LYS A 241 9.96 -0.06 24.84
CA LYS A 241 10.23 -0.42 26.23
C LYS A 241 9.85 0.72 27.19
N PRO A 242 8.71 0.65 27.91
CA PRO A 242 8.29 1.71 28.84
C PRO A 242 9.30 1.99 29.95
N GLU A 243 10.05 0.98 30.38
CA GLU A 243 11.15 1.11 31.33
C GLU A 243 12.29 1.99 30.80
N VAL A 244 12.59 1.93 29.50
CA VAL A 244 13.58 2.79 28.86
C VAL A 244 13.03 4.22 28.78
N VAL A 245 11.77 4.40 28.39
CA VAL A 245 11.12 5.73 28.40
C VAL A 245 11.17 6.37 29.79
N ASN A 246 10.77 5.64 30.83
CA ASN A 246 10.77 6.13 32.20
C ASN A 246 12.19 6.46 32.70
N ALA A 247 13.19 5.67 32.31
CA ALA A 247 14.58 5.95 32.63
C ALA A 247 15.07 7.24 31.96
N ILE A 248 14.76 7.42 30.66
CA ILE A 248 15.09 8.63 29.91
C ILE A 248 14.42 9.86 30.55
N LEU A 249 13.11 9.81 30.83
CA LEU A 249 12.38 10.96 31.39
C LEU A 249 12.79 11.26 32.85
N GLY A 250 13.05 10.24 33.66
CA GLY A 250 13.45 10.41 35.06
C GLY A 250 14.87 10.97 35.24
N ASN A 251 15.78 10.68 34.31
CA ASN A 251 17.20 11.06 34.38
C ASN A 251 17.71 11.61 33.04
N TYR A 252 16.98 12.55 32.43
CA TYR A 252 17.24 13.03 31.06
C TYR A 252 18.65 13.59 30.84
N GLU A 253 19.15 14.44 31.75
CA GLU A 253 20.51 15.02 31.64
C GLU A 253 21.60 13.95 31.66
N SER A 254 21.45 12.96 32.54
CA SER A 254 22.44 11.88 32.65
C SER A 254 22.50 11.03 31.39
N HIS A 255 21.38 10.84 30.67
CA HIS A 255 21.40 10.11 29.39
C HIS A 255 22.05 10.94 28.28
N LEU A 256 21.79 12.26 28.24
CA LEU A 256 22.47 13.16 27.30
C LEU A 256 23.98 13.22 27.53
N GLU A 257 24.44 13.26 28.79
CA GLU A 257 25.86 13.24 29.15
C GLU A 257 26.56 11.93 28.76
N GLN A 258 25.83 10.81 28.78
CA GLN A 258 26.34 9.50 28.36
C GLN A 258 26.38 9.33 26.83
N MET A 259 25.57 10.10 26.10
CA MET A 259 25.60 10.11 24.64
C MET A 259 26.81 10.91 24.13
N THR A 260 27.69 10.23 23.41
CA THR A 260 28.86 10.82 22.77
C THR A 260 28.74 10.70 21.27
N PHE A 261 29.04 11.75 20.52
CA PHE A 261 29.10 11.69 19.07
C PHE A 261 30.53 11.86 18.57
N SER A 262 30.86 11.12 17.51
CA SER A 262 32.21 11.11 16.92
C SER A 262 32.16 11.39 15.44
N GLY A 263 33.08 12.24 14.98
CA GLY A 263 33.44 12.44 13.58
C GLY A 263 32.40 13.19 12.74
N LEU A 264 32.85 14.29 12.12
CA LEU A 264 32.39 14.69 10.80
C LEU A 264 33.15 13.80 9.80
N SER A 265 32.47 13.10 8.90
CA SER A 265 33.15 12.52 7.74
C SER A 265 33.71 13.66 6.88
N HIS A 266 34.97 14.04 7.11
CA HIS A 266 35.66 15.10 6.35
C HIS A 266 36.02 14.68 4.91
N LEU A 267 35.49 13.55 4.41
CA LEU A 267 35.81 12.94 3.12
C LEU A 267 34.56 12.45 2.36
N ALA A 268 33.35 12.90 2.72
CA ALA A 268 32.18 12.64 1.89
C ALA A 268 32.36 13.33 0.51
N PRO A 269 31.96 12.69 -0.61
CA PRO A 269 31.84 13.36 -1.91
C PRO A 269 31.04 14.67 -1.77
N VAL A 270 31.29 15.63 -2.68
CA VAL A 270 30.69 16.98 -2.64
C VAL A 270 29.15 16.98 -2.58
N ASP A 271 28.51 15.85 -2.93
CA ASP A 271 27.05 15.70 -3.03
C ASP A 271 26.45 14.72 -1.99
N GLU A 272 27.23 14.25 -1.01
CA GLU A 272 26.73 13.39 0.07
C GLU A 272 26.68 14.11 1.44
N PRO A 273 25.64 13.87 2.26
CA PRO A 273 25.55 14.46 3.58
C PRO A 273 26.75 14.07 4.45
N SER A 274 27.32 15.04 5.17
CA SER A 274 28.26 14.73 6.25
C SER A 274 27.49 14.14 7.42
N TYR A 275 27.79 12.89 7.76
CA TYR A 275 27.13 12.19 8.84
C TYR A 275 27.87 12.36 10.18
N LEU A 276 27.08 12.45 11.26
CA LEU A 276 27.54 12.26 12.64
C LEU A 276 27.03 10.91 13.14
N TYR A 277 27.88 10.19 13.87
CA TYR A 277 27.51 8.95 14.53
C TYR A 277 27.40 9.16 16.03
N ILE A 278 26.25 8.84 16.60
CA ILE A 278 25.94 9.06 18.01
C ILE A 278 25.95 7.72 18.72
N GLN A 279 26.80 7.60 19.73
CA GLN A 279 26.96 6.42 20.58
C GLN A 279 26.27 6.64 21.93
N GLY A 280 26.03 5.54 22.66
CA GLY A 280 25.38 5.58 23.98
C GLY A 280 23.90 5.93 23.91
N VAL A 281 23.28 5.82 22.72
CA VAL A 281 21.85 6.05 22.52
C VAL A 281 21.08 4.88 23.15
N PRO A 282 20.11 5.12 24.05
CA PRO A 282 19.35 4.05 24.66
C PRO A 282 18.59 3.22 23.62
N ASP A 283 18.59 1.89 23.77
CA ASP A 283 17.79 0.93 22.99
C ASP A 283 18.14 0.79 21.49
N THR A 284 19.26 1.36 21.03
CA THR A 284 19.77 1.14 19.67
C THR A 284 20.75 -0.03 19.64
N VAL A 285 20.78 -0.78 18.53
CA VAL A 285 21.74 -1.90 18.37
C VAL A 285 23.10 -1.42 17.87
N ASN A 286 23.11 -0.32 17.12
CA ASN A 286 24.30 0.31 16.56
C ASN A 286 24.30 1.81 16.88
N PRO A 287 25.47 2.49 16.73
CA PRO A 287 25.53 3.94 16.76
C PRO A 287 24.58 4.56 15.74
N VAL A 288 23.79 5.56 16.16
CA VAL A 288 22.80 6.20 15.30
C VAL A 288 23.49 7.12 14.32
N LYS A 289 23.24 6.90 13.02
CA LYS A 289 23.70 7.77 11.95
C LYS A 289 22.76 8.96 11.82
N SER A 290 23.33 10.15 11.73
CA SER A 290 22.55 11.39 11.67
C SER A 290 23.13 12.40 10.69
N HIS A 291 22.29 13.24 10.11
CA HIS A 291 22.70 14.39 9.29
C HIS A 291 21.61 15.46 9.33
N LEU A 292 21.96 16.69 8.96
CA LEU A 292 20.98 17.76 8.78
C LEU A 292 20.29 17.62 7.43
N ALA A 293 19.00 17.91 7.39
CA ALA A 293 18.17 17.95 6.20
C ALA A 293 17.06 19.01 6.36
N TYR A 294 16.30 19.26 5.31
CA TYR A 294 15.05 20.01 5.36
C TYR A 294 13.85 19.08 5.17
N VAL A 295 12.73 19.45 5.78
CA VAL A 295 11.40 18.87 5.52
C VAL A 295 10.43 20.02 5.30
N GLN A 296 9.54 19.91 4.31
CA GLN A 296 8.54 20.91 4.03
C GLN A 296 7.38 20.80 5.02
N VAL A 297 7.16 21.85 5.79
CA VAL A 297 6.05 21.94 6.74
C VAL A 297 5.04 22.98 6.22
N PRO A 298 3.75 22.64 6.10
CA PRO A 298 2.75 23.60 5.65
C PRO A 298 2.61 24.78 6.61
N THR A 299 2.35 25.97 6.06
CA THR A 299 1.95 27.14 6.83
C THR A 299 0.59 26.91 7.50
N LYS A 300 0.31 27.64 8.58
CA LYS A 300 -0.97 27.52 9.32
C LYS A 300 -2.22 27.68 8.45
N ASP A 301 -2.16 28.48 7.40
CA ASP A 301 -3.29 28.67 6.45
C ASP A 301 -3.40 27.55 5.41
N GLY A 302 -2.44 26.63 5.37
CA GLY A 302 -2.40 25.46 4.49
C GLY A 302 -2.14 25.77 3.01
N LYS A 303 -1.79 27.00 2.66
CA LYS A 303 -1.65 27.44 1.25
C LYS A 303 -0.25 27.32 0.68
N SER A 304 0.76 27.26 1.56
CA SER A 304 2.16 27.18 1.20
C SER A 304 2.91 26.25 2.16
N THR A 305 4.16 25.96 1.84
CA THR A 305 5.09 25.23 2.71
C THR A 305 6.29 26.10 3.02
N ASP A 306 6.93 25.83 4.15
CA ASP A 306 8.27 26.35 4.45
C ASP A 306 9.19 25.19 4.86
N LEU A 307 10.49 25.41 4.76
CA LEU A 307 11.51 24.42 5.06
C LEU A 307 11.86 24.47 6.54
N ASN A 308 11.61 23.37 7.24
CA ASN A 308 12.07 23.20 8.60
C ASN A 308 13.40 22.45 8.59
N LEU A 309 14.43 23.03 9.22
CA LEU A 309 15.71 22.35 9.40
C LEU A 309 15.54 21.23 10.43
N VAL A 310 15.90 20.01 10.04
CA VAL A 310 15.76 18.79 10.84
C VAL A 310 17.09 18.05 10.96
N TRP A 311 17.23 17.30 12.04
CA TRP A 311 18.12 16.14 12.08
C TRP A 311 17.38 14.93 11.52
N LYS A 312 17.92 14.34 10.45
CA LYS A 312 17.55 13.00 10.01
C LYS A 312 18.36 11.97 10.77
N PHE A 313 17.70 11.00 11.38
CA PHE A 313 18.32 9.89 12.10
C PHE A 313 17.98 8.57 11.44
N GLU A 314 18.98 7.72 11.26
CA GLU A 314 18.83 6.30 10.96
C GLU A 314 19.03 5.52 12.26
N VAL A 315 17.93 5.11 12.88
CA VAL A 315 17.90 4.47 14.19
C VAL A 315 17.68 2.98 14.01
N GLU A 316 18.78 2.25 13.96
CA GLU A 316 18.77 0.79 14.00
C GLU A 316 18.55 0.31 15.44
N MET A 317 17.46 -0.40 15.62
CA MET A 317 17.04 -1.04 16.86
C MET A 317 17.00 -2.55 16.64
N GLN A 318 16.70 -3.30 17.70
CA GLN A 318 16.69 -4.76 17.65
C GLN A 318 15.78 -5.34 16.55
N ASP A 319 14.64 -4.69 16.31
CA ASP A 319 13.61 -5.15 15.38
C ASP A 319 13.24 -4.09 14.33
N ASN A 320 13.72 -2.86 14.48
CA ASN A 320 13.35 -1.71 13.65
C ASN A 320 14.58 -1.06 13.05
N TRP A 321 14.40 -0.47 11.88
CA TRP A 321 15.38 0.48 11.38
C TRP A 321 14.64 1.73 10.95
N TYR A 322 14.52 2.71 11.84
CA TYR A 322 13.80 3.94 11.52
C TYR A 322 14.66 4.92 10.73
N GLU A 323 14.06 5.58 9.76
CA GLU A 323 14.46 6.92 9.35
C GLU A 323 13.47 7.93 9.93
N VAL A 324 13.96 8.91 10.66
CA VAL A 324 13.13 9.96 11.25
C VAL A 324 13.72 11.33 10.96
N ALA A 325 12.86 12.33 10.75
CA ALA A 325 13.19 13.74 10.74
C ALA A 325 12.67 14.42 12.02
N VAL A 326 13.59 14.97 12.82
CA VAL A 326 13.28 15.72 14.06
C VAL A 326 13.78 17.15 13.93
N SER A 327 13.00 18.17 14.30
CA SER A 327 13.42 19.58 14.16
C SER A 327 14.76 19.83 14.87
N ALA A 328 15.68 20.48 14.18
CA ALA A 328 17.03 20.73 14.67
C ALA A 328 17.03 21.71 15.86
N GLN A 329 16.05 22.60 15.91
CA GLN A 329 15.83 23.51 17.03
C GLN A 329 14.77 22.98 17.99
N ALA A 330 14.86 23.43 19.25
CA ALA A 330 13.79 23.25 20.23
C ALA A 330 12.47 23.79 19.63
N PRO A 331 11.35 23.05 19.75
CA PRO A 331 11.12 21.98 20.72
C PRO A 331 11.50 20.56 20.27
N HIS A 332 12.31 20.37 19.21
CA HIS A 332 12.71 19.05 18.68
C HIS A 332 11.53 18.14 18.30
N ARG A 333 10.64 18.70 17.48
CA ARG A 333 9.42 18.03 17.02
C ARG A 333 9.77 16.93 16.04
N ILE A 334 9.14 15.77 16.20
CA ILE A 334 9.17 14.74 15.16
C ILE A 334 8.30 15.24 14.01
N ILE A 335 8.88 15.42 12.83
CA ILE A 335 8.20 15.96 11.64
C ILE A 335 7.75 14.83 10.73
N SER A 336 8.62 13.83 10.51
CA SER A 336 8.28 12.62 9.77
C SER A 336 9.09 11.42 10.27
N VAL A 337 8.59 10.20 10.08
CA VAL A 337 9.25 8.96 10.49
C VAL A 337 8.79 7.81 9.59
N VAL A 338 9.74 6.93 9.24
CA VAL A 338 9.64 5.78 8.31
C VAL A 338 10.51 4.63 8.86
N ASP A 339 10.28 3.38 8.48
CA ASP A 339 10.99 2.19 8.96
C ASP A 339 11.44 1.27 7.78
N TRP A 340 12.65 0.69 7.81
CA TRP A 340 13.47 0.37 6.60
C TRP A 340 13.93 -1.09 6.33
N ALA A 341 13.79 -2.07 7.21
CA ALA A 341 14.47 -3.38 7.08
C ALA A 341 13.94 -4.36 5.97
N SER A 342 14.84 -5.00 5.15
CA SER A 342 14.71 -6.30 4.37
C SER A 342 16.02 -6.79 3.58
N ASP A 343 16.16 -8.08 3.09
CA ASP A 343 17.41 -8.84 2.62
C ASP A 343 17.33 -9.63 1.21
N ALA A 344 18.44 -10.22 0.59
CA ALA A 344 18.81 -10.52 -0.88
C ALA A 344 19.21 -12.00 -1.44
N PRO A 345 19.86 -12.32 -2.66
CA PRO A 345 19.54 -12.54 -4.16
C PRO A 345 19.98 -13.91 -4.93
N LEU A 346 19.47 -14.37 -6.16
CA LEU A 346 19.06 -15.78 -6.65
C LEU A 346 19.78 -16.47 -7.87
N PRO A 347 19.95 -17.82 -7.89
CA PRO A 347 20.25 -18.67 -9.06
C PRO A 347 19.02 -19.38 -9.71
N LYS A 348 19.22 -19.83 -10.97
CA LYS A 348 18.24 -20.62 -11.76
C LYS A 348 18.05 -22.06 -11.25
N PRO A 349 16.80 -22.54 -11.13
CA PRO A 349 16.47 -23.87 -10.62
C PRO A 349 16.33 -24.96 -11.69
N SER A 350 16.39 -26.21 -11.25
CA SER A 350 15.88 -27.39 -11.97
C SER A 350 14.36 -27.49 -11.85
N THR A 351 13.70 -28.07 -12.87
CA THR A 351 12.25 -28.23 -12.97
C THR A 351 11.63 -28.83 -11.69
N PRO A 352 10.70 -28.13 -11.01
CA PRO A 352 10.02 -28.62 -9.81
C PRO A 352 9.08 -29.80 -10.11
N LYS A 353 8.77 -30.62 -9.10
CA LYS A 353 7.70 -31.61 -9.14
C LYS A 353 6.35 -30.89 -9.07
N SER A 354 5.45 -31.13 -10.02
CA SER A 354 4.14 -30.45 -10.08
C SER A 354 3.14 -31.01 -9.06
N GLY A 355 2.45 -30.12 -8.35
CA GLY A 355 1.33 -30.46 -7.47
C GLY A 355 0.01 -30.74 -8.18
N THR A 356 -0.95 -31.30 -7.45
CA THR A 356 -2.34 -31.51 -7.90
C THR A 356 -3.31 -31.02 -6.82
N TYR A 357 -4.30 -30.21 -7.21
CA TYR A 357 -5.19 -29.50 -6.29
C TYR A 357 -6.65 -29.85 -6.54
N LYS A 358 -7.40 -30.22 -5.50
CA LYS A 358 -8.86 -30.26 -5.57
C LYS A 358 -9.41 -28.87 -5.23
N VAL A 359 -9.86 -28.09 -6.20
CA VAL A 359 -10.21 -26.67 -6.00
C VAL A 359 -11.41 -26.24 -6.84
N PHE A 360 -12.03 -25.12 -6.48
CA PHE A 360 -12.84 -24.34 -7.40
C PHE A 360 -11.89 -23.64 -8.37
N ILE A 361 -12.10 -23.87 -9.66
CA ILE A 361 -11.15 -23.46 -10.70
C ILE A 361 -11.08 -21.95 -10.84
N TRP A 362 -10.00 -21.49 -11.46
CA TRP A 362 -9.87 -20.10 -11.89
C TRP A 362 -11.09 -19.64 -12.71
N GLY A 363 -11.58 -18.44 -12.43
CA GLY A 363 -12.79 -17.89 -13.03
C GLY A 363 -14.11 -18.30 -12.36
N MET A 364 -14.12 -19.34 -11.50
CA MET A 364 -15.25 -19.64 -10.64
C MET A 364 -15.17 -18.78 -9.37
N ASN A 365 -16.17 -17.94 -9.15
CA ASN A 365 -16.12 -16.99 -8.04
C ASN A 365 -16.34 -17.65 -6.69
N ASP A 366 -17.31 -18.54 -6.58
CA ASP A 366 -17.69 -19.10 -5.28
C ASP A 366 -18.37 -20.48 -5.42
N PRO A 367 -18.56 -21.21 -4.30
CA PRO A 367 -19.10 -22.57 -4.32
C PRO A 367 -20.52 -22.73 -4.89
N SER A 368 -21.28 -21.64 -5.08
CA SER A 368 -22.63 -21.72 -5.68
C SER A 368 -22.61 -21.84 -7.20
N GLU A 369 -21.50 -21.48 -7.86
CA GLU A 369 -21.36 -21.46 -9.32
C GLU A 369 -20.95 -22.82 -9.91
N GLY A 370 -20.47 -23.76 -9.09
CA GLY A 370 -20.07 -25.07 -9.60
C GLY A 370 -19.46 -26.01 -8.57
N LYS A 371 -18.81 -27.06 -9.09
CA LYS A 371 -18.17 -28.10 -8.28
C LYS A 371 -16.66 -28.03 -8.42
N ARG A 372 -15.96 -28.40 -7.35
CA ARG A 372 -14.49 -28.53 -7.34
C ARG A 372 -14.01 -29.58 -8.34
N THR A 373 -13.00 -29.25 -9.13
CA THR A 373 -12.29 -30.16 -10.04
C THR A 373 -10.87 -30.41 -9.52
N THR A 374 -10.17 -31.33 -10.17
CA THR A 374 -8.79 -31.68 -9.82
C THR A 374 -7.90 -31.04 -10.88
N GLU A 375 -7.13 -30.04 -10.47
CA GLU A 375 -6.28 -29.23 -11.34
C GLU A 375 -4.81 -29.58 -11.10
N GLU A 376 -4.03 -29.66 -12.18
CA GLU A 376 -2.58 -29.76 -12.09
C GLU A 376 -1.96 -28.38 -11.82
N GLU A 377 -0.81 -28.35 -11.17
CA GLU A 377 -0.05 -27.13 -10.97
C GLU A 377 0.33 -26.50 -12.31
N ASN A 378 -0.23 -25.33 -12.59
CA ASN A 378 -0.07 -24.63 -13.84
C ASN A 378 0.64 -23.27 -13.62
N TYR A 379 1.76 -23.31 -12.89
CA TYR A 379 2.57 -22.12 -12.66
C TYR A 379 3.07 -21.52 -13.98
N ASP A 380 3.17 -20.20 -14.01
CA ASP A 380 3.83 -19.50 -15.10
C ASP A 380 5.34 -19.56 -14.89
N SER A 381 6.09 -20.11 -15.87
CA SER A 381 7.53 -20.32 -15.71
C SER A 381 8.36 -19.04 -15.67
N LEU A 382 7.79 -17.91 -16.11
CA LEU A 382 8.44 -16.60 -15.99
C LEU A 382 8.19 -16.01 -14.61
N ALA A 383 6.92 -15.99 -14.16
CA ALA A 383 6.53 -15.43 -12.87
C ALA A 383 6.97 -16.30 -11.69
N SER A 384 6.85 -17.62 -11.82
CA SER A 384 7.15 -18.64 -10.82
C SER A 384 8.19 -19.65 -11.31
N PRO A 385 9.46 -19.25 -11.53
CA PRO A 385 10.49 -20.12 -12.13
C PRO A 385 10.80 -21.41 -11.35
N ILE A 386 10.52 -21.41 -10.04
CA ILE A 386 10.71 -22.55 -9.12
C ILE A 386 9.41 -23.28 -8.77
N GLY A 387 8.31 -23.00 -9.48
CA GLY A 387 6.97 -23.48 -9.13
C GLY A 387 6.45 -22.84 -7.85
N TRP A 388 5.29 -23.27 -7.37
CA TRP A 388 4.66 -22.69 -6.19
C TRP A 388 5.12 -23.33 -4.88
N HIS A 389 5.68 -24.54 -4.91
CA HIS A 389 6.10 -25.32 -3.73
C HIS A 389 7.60 -25.30 -3.45
N SER A 390 8.33 -24.31 -3.94
CA SER A 390 9.77 -24.22 -3.69
C SER A 390 10.18 -22.80 -3.33
N LEU A 391 11.22 -22.70 -2.52
CA LEU A 391 11.91 -21.45 -2.23
C LEU A 391 13.36 -21.73 -1.79
N PRO A 392 14.29 -20.80 -1.94
CA PRO A 392 15.65 -20.99 -1.49
C PRO A 392 15.79 -21.08 0.02
N PHE A 393 16.70 -21.93 0.50
CA PHE A 393 16.96 -22.07 1.94
C PHE A 393 17.38 -20.76 2.61
N VAL A 394 18.05 -19.87 1.87
CA VAL A 394 18.60 -18.62 2.40
C VAL A 394 17.54 -17.57 2.72
N VAL A 395 16.41 -17.59 2.02
CA VAL A 395 15.30 -16.64 2.27
C VAL A 395 14.12 -17.29 2.98
N ASP A 396 14.16 -18.62 3.19
CA ASP A 396 13.06 -19.35 3.81
C ASP A 396 12.95 -19.01 5.30
N PRO A 397 11.86 -18.37 5.75
CA PRO A 397 11.71 -18.00 7.16
C PRO A 397 11.79 -19.18 8.13
N LEU A 398 11.40 -20.40 7.71
CA LEU A 398 11.50 -21.62 8.52
C LEU A 398 12.92 -22.20 8.60
N SER A 399 13.84 -21.73 7.74
CA SER A 399 15.24 -22.17 7.70
C SER A 399 16.19 -21.22 8.45
N LYS A 400 15.67 -20.12 9.03
CA LYS A 400 16.47 -19.15 9.80
C LYS A 400 17.15 -19.82 10.99
N GLY A 401 18.48 -19.79 11.03
CA GLY A 401 19.29 -20.42 12.09
C GLY A 401 19.60 -21.90 11.88
N VAL A 402 19.10 -22.52 10.81
CA VAL A 402 19.49 -23.87 10.38
C VAL A 402 20.74 -23.76 9.51
N LYS A 403 21.75 -24.60 9.72
CA LYS A 403 22.90 -24.65 8.81
C LYS A 403 22.41 -25.17 7.44
N PRO A 404 22.46 -24.36 6.37
CA PRO A 404 21.99 -24.81 5.08
C PRO A 404 22.84 -26.00 4.61
N GLY A 405 22.18 -27.02 4.06
CA GLY A 405 22.86 -28.10 3.36
C GLY A 405 23.54 -27.57 2.08
N LYS A 406 24.11 -28.47 1.27
CA LYS A 406 24.68 -28.07 -0.04
C LYS A 406 23.61 -27.63 -1.07
N ALA A 407 22.33 -27.85 -0.79
CA ALA A 407 21.23 -27.52 -1.69
C ALA A 407 20.83 -26.06 -1.56
N PHE A 408 20.65 -25.41 -2.70
CA PHE A 408 20.24 -24.00 -2.77
C PHE A 408 18.71 -23.84 -2.57
N LEU A 409 17.91 -24.74 -3.17
CA LEU A 409 16.45 -24.75 -3.07
C LEU A 409 15.96 -25.72 -1.99
N ARG A 410 14.93 -25.29 -1.27
CA ARG A 410 14.06 -26.13 -0.43
C ARG A 410 12.75 -26.36 -1.18
N ASN A 411 12.48 -27.62 -1.50
CA ASN A 411 11.16 -28.04 -1.96
C ASN A 411 10.29 -28.32 -0.71
N THR A 412 9.05 -27.87 -0.74
CA THR A 412 8.07 -28.10 0.34
C THR A 412 6.99 -29.07 -0.14
N THR A 413 6.34 -29.75 0.80
CA THR A 413 5.17 -30.59 0.53
C THR A 413 3.87 -29.92 0.95
N THR A 414 3.94 -28.64 1.35
CA THR A 414 2.85 -27.88 1.94
C THR A 414 2.58 -26.61 1.13
N THR A 415 1.54 -25.86 1.46
CA THR A 415 1.20 -24.55 0.86
C THR A 415 2.18 -23.42 1.24
N TRP A 416 3.45 -23.59 0.86
CA TRP A 416 4.58 -22.73 1.22
C TRP A 416 5.61 -22.65 0.09
N GLY A 417 5.80 -21.47 -0.49
CA GLY A 417 6.83 -21.25 -1.52
C GLY A 417 7.08 -19.79 -1.82
N ASN A 418 7.69 -19.51 -2.98
CA ASN A 418 8.26 -18.19 -3.28
C ASN A 418 7.25 -17.04 -3.24
N ASN A 419 6.01 -17.26 -3.67
CA ASN A 419 5.06 -16.16 -3.86
C ASN A 419 4.15 -16.00 -2.64
N VAL A 420 3.80 -17.10 -1.99
CA VAL A 420 2.75 -17.14 -0.97
C VAL A 420 3.08 -18.16 0.14
N PHE A 421 2.81 -17.76 1.38
CA PHE A 421 2.74 -18.62 2.56
C PHE A 421 1.29 -18.70 3.04
N ALA A 422 0.63 -19.83 2.81
CA ALA A 422 -0.77 -20.02 3.20
C ALA A 422 -0.90 -20.99 4.38
N GLN A 423 -1.68 -20.58 5.38
CA GLN A 423 -1.90 -21.31 6.63
C GLN A 423 -3.27 -20.95 7.21
N GLU A 424 -3.75 -21.75 8.15
CA GLU A 424 -4.83 -21.30 9.04
C GLU A 424 -4.34 -20.19 9.97
N ASN A 425 -5.26 -19.37 10.47
CA ASN A 425 -4.96 -18.46 11.58
C ASN A 425 -6.15 -18.25 12.51
N TRP A 426 -6.70 -19.32 13.08
CA TRP A 426 -7.89 -19.23 13.94
C TRP A 426 -7.71 -18.38 15.19
N GLU A 427 -6.47 -18.17 15.63
CA GLU A 427 -6.16 -17.29 16.77
C GLU A 427 -6.16 -15.81 16.39
N GLY A 428 -6.18 -15.47 15.09
CA GLY A 428 -6.10 -14.10 14.61
C GLY A 428 -4.77 -13.41 14.93
N ALA A 429 -3.74 -14.20 15.24
CA ALA A 429 -2.43 -13.71 15.67
C ALA A 429 -1.62 -13.19 14.47
N ASN A 430 -0.48 -12.55 14.73
CA ASN A 430 0.49 -12.25 13.68
C ASN A 430 1.36 -13.47 13.33
N SER A 431 1.22 -14.57 14.08
CA SER A 431 1.90 -15.83 13.86
C SER A 431 1.47 -16.43 12.54
N TYR A 432 2.43 -16.90 11.76
CA TYR A 432 2.12 -17.66 10.56
C TYR A 432 3.12 -18.80 10.31
N LEU A 433 4.39 -18.62 10.70
CA LEU A 433 5.47 -19.60 10.46
C LEU A 433 5.10 -21.03 10.87
N ASN A 434 4.62 -21.21 12.11
CA ASN A 434 4.31 -22.51 12.68
C ASN A 434 2.82 -22.85 12.70
N ASN A 435 1.98 -21.99 12.13
CA ASN A 435 0.56 -22.26 12.01
C ASN A 435 0.33 -23.47 11.11
N TYR A 436 -0.81 -24.13 11.33
CA TYR A 436 -1.11 -25.34 10.61
C TYR A 436 -1.33 -25.05 9.12
N ARG A 437 -0.83 -25.95 8.28
CA ARG A 437 -1.02 -25.95 6.83
C ARG A 437 -1.14 -27.38 6.32
N PRO A 438 -1.96 -27.61 5.29
CA PRO A 438 -2.10 -28.93 4.71
C PRO A 438 -0.78 -29.40 4.07
N ASP A 439 -0.53 -30.70 4.18
CA ASP A 439 0.60 -31.39 3.56
C ASP A 439 0.07 -32.34 2.47
N GLY A 440 0.51 -32.13 1.24
CA GLY A 440 0.17 -32.96 0.07
C GLY A 440 1.03 -34.22 -0.04
N GLY A 441 1.96 -34.44 0.90
CA GLY A 441 2.91 -35.53 0.89
C GLY A 441 3.97 -35.39 -0.21
N GLU A 442 4.79 -36.44 -0.38
CA GLU A 442 5.87 -36.45 -1.38
C GLU A 442 5.37 -36.24 -2.81
N ASP A 443 4.11 -36.58 -3.09
CA ASP A 443 3.46 -36.47 -4.39
C ASP A 443 2.68 -35.17 -4.61
N LEU A 444 2.67 -34.25 -3.62
CA LEU A 444 2.01 -32.95 -3.72
C LEU A 444 0.53 -33.04 -4.12
N VAL A 445 -0.19 -33.99 -3.53
CA VAL A 445 -1.62 -34.22 -3.80
C VAL A 445 -2.47 -33.54 -2.72
N PHE A 446 -3.01 -32.37 -3.04
CA PHE A 446 -3.88 -31.58 -2.17
C PHE A 446 -5.37 -31.88 -2.46
N ASP A 447 -5.78 -33.14 -2.28
CA ASP A 447 -7.17 -33.59 -2.41
C ASP A 447 -7.84 -33.71 -1.03
N PHE A 448 -8.31 -32.57 -0.51
CA PHE A 448 -9.00 -32.51 0.78
C PHE A 448 -10.51 -32.41 0.61
N LYS A 449 -11.22 -33.09 1.50
CA LYS A 449 -12.68 -33.12 1.52
C LYS A 449 -13.26 -31.74 1.84
N TYR A 450 -14.19 -31.28 1.00
CA TYR A 450 -15.08 -30.15 1.28
C TYR A 450 -16.51 -30.65 1.14
N SER A 451 -17.24 -30.72 2.24
CA SER A 451 -18.61 -31.22 2.28
C SER A 451 -19.38 -30.55 3.42
N PRO A 452 -19.59 -29.23 3.34
CA PRO A 452 -20.25 -28.48 4.41
C PRO A 452 -21.66 -29.02 4.63
N LYS A 453 -22.02 -29.22 5.89
CA LYS A 453 -23.34 -29.68 6.33
C LYS A 453 -24.17 -28.52 6.83
N SER A 454 -25.48 -28.62 6.68
CA SER A 454 -26.39 -27.74 7.40
C SER A 454 -26.25 -28.01 8.90
N THR A 455 -26.02 -26.96 9.68
CA THR A 455 -25.85 -27.02 11.13
C THR A 455 -26.79 -26.07 11.85
N GLU A 456 -26.88 -26.19 13.18
CA GLU A 456 -27.43 -25.14 14.01
C GLU A 456 -26.37 -24.03 14.25
N LYS A 457 -26.79 -22.85 14.72
CA LYS A 457 -25.90 -21.68 14.90
C LYS A 457 -24.74 -21.95 15.87
N GLY A 458 -24.93 -22.83 16.86
CA GLY A 458 -23.90 -23.21 17.83
C GLY A 458 -22.74 -24.03 17.24
N ASP A 459 -23.01 -24.79 16.18
CA ASP A 459 -22.04 -25.69 15.55
C ASP A 459 -21.43 -25.11 14.26
N ALA A 460 -21.91 -23.94 13.82
CA ALA A 460 -21.56 -23.35 12.53
C ALA A 460 -20.07 -23.02 12.38
N LEU A 461 -19.39 -22.64 13.46
CA LEU A 461 -17.96 -22.36 13.46
C LEU A 461 -17.12 -23.64 13.34
N GLU A 462 -17.48 -24.67 14.11
CA GLU A 462 -16.77 -25.96 14.07
C GLU A 462 -16.97 -26.67 12.72
N GLU A 463 -18.15 -26.52 12.12
CA GLU A 463 -18.38 -26.97 10.74
C GLU A 463 -17.45 -26.24 9.76
N ALA A 464 -17.29 -24.92 9.87
CA ALA A 464 -16.40 -24.16 9.01
C ALA A 464 -14.93 -24.59 9.14
N LYS A 465 -14.47 -24.84 10.38
CA LYS A 465 -13.12 -25.34 10.64
C LYS A 465 -12.88 -26.76 10.11
N SER A 466 -13.93 -27.57 9.96
CA SER A 466 -13.81 -28.98 9.56
C SER A 466 -13.20 -29.19 8.17
N TYR A 467 -13.21 -28.16 7.31
CA TYR A 467 -12.68 -28.21 5.94
C TYR A 467 -11.48 -27.28 5.70
N ILE A 468 -10.78 -26.86 6.76
CA ILE A 468 -9.63 -25.93 6.68
C ILE A 468 -8.55 -26.35 5.67
N ASN A 469 -8.26 -27.64 5.50
CA ASN A 469 -7.28 -28.09 4.52
C ASN A 469 -7.69 -27.72 3.08
N ALA A 470 -8.99 -27.86 2.77
CA ALA A 470 -9.51 -27.46 1.46
C ALA A 470 -9.46 -25.94 1.29
N THR A 471 -9.76 -25.19 2.36
CA THR A 471 -9.68 -23.73 2.38
C THR A 471 -8.26 -23.21 2.13
N VAL A 472 -7.27 -23.64 2.92
CA VAL A 472 -5.87 -23.19 2.77
C VAL A 472 -5.33 -23.57 1.39
N THR A 473 -5.72 -24.76 0.88
CA THR A 473 -5.36 -25.18 -0.49
C THR A 473 -5.96 -24.24 -1.54
N GLN A 474 -7.25 -23.88 -1.42
CA GLN A 474 -7.91 -22.93 -2.33
C GLN A 474 -7.24 -21.56 -2.29
N LEU A 475 -6.98 -21.04 -1.09
CA LEU A 475 -6.34 -19.74 -0.90
C LEU A 475 -4.96 -19.69 -1.55
N PHE A 476 -4.14 -20.73 -1.33
CA PHE A 476 -2.82 -20.88 -1.93
C PHE A 476 -2.88 -20.94 -3.46
N TYR A 477 -3.79 -21.76 -4.01
CA TYR A 477 -3.99 -21.93 -5.44
C TYR A 477 -4.40 -20.60 -6.11
N THR A 478 -5.43 -19.92 -5.59
CA THR A 478 -5.91 -18.66 -6.15
C THR A 478 -4.84 -17.58 -6.04
N SER A 479 -4.15 -17.46 -4.91
CA SER A 479 -3.13 -16.42 -4.69
C SER A 479 -1.94 -16.55 -5.63
N ASN A 480 -1.46 -17.78 -5.89
CA ASN A 480 -0.37 -18.00 -6.84
C ASN A 480 -0.78 -17.70 -8.28
N LEU A 481 -2.01 -18.03 -8.69
CA LEU A 481 -2.51 -17.67 -10.02
C LEU A 481 -2.67 -16.16 -10.20
N VAL A 482 -3.13 -15.44 -9.17
CA VAL A 482 -3.20 -13.97 -9.19
C VAL A 482 -1.80 -13.36 -9.30
N HIS A 483 -0.83 -13.88 -8.54
CA HIS A 483 0.58 -13.48 -8.66
C HIS A 483 1.07 -13.64 -10.11
N ASP A 484 0.90 -14.84 -10.67
CA ASP A 484 1.36 -15.15 -12.02
C ASP A 484 0.65 -14.27 -13.06
N LEU A 485 -0.65 -14.02 -12.90
CA LEU A 485 -1.40 -13.12 -13.77
C LEU A 485 -0.83 -11.69 -13.73
N TYR A 486 -0.74 -11.09 -12.53
CA TYR A 486 -0.27 -9.71 -12.39
C TYR A 486 1.17 -9.55 -12.87
N TYR A 487 2.03 -10.54 -12.61
CA TYR A 487 3.39 -10.58 -13.16
C TYR A 487 3.36 -10.46 -14.69
N ARG A 488 2.51 -11.23 -15.36
CA ARG A 488 2.39 -11.23 -16.83
C ARG A 488 1.80 -9.93 -17.39
N TYR A 489 1.12 -9.13 -16.57
CA TYR A 489 0.69 -7.77 -16.90
C TYR A 489 1.70 -6.67 -16.48
N GLY A 490 2.84 -7.06 -15.93
CA GLY A 490 3.97 -6.16 -15.64
C GLY A 490 4.16 -5.79 -14.18
N PHE A 491 3.50 -6.47 -13.24
CA PHE A 491 3.83 -6.41 -11.82
C PHE A 491 4.97 -7.40 -11.51
N THR A 492 6.16 -7.05 -12.00
CA THR A 492 7.40 -7.82 -11.87
C THR A 492 8.17 -7.42 -10.61
N GLU A 493 9.34 -8.03 -10.39
CA GLU A 493 10.19 -7.79 -9.24
C GLU A 493 10.59 -6.31 -9.11
N VAL A 494 11.07 -5.68 -10.20
CA VAL A 494 11.39 -4.24 -10.21
C VAL A 494 10.18 -3.33 -10.03
N ALA A 495 8.98 -3.82 -10.34
CA ALA A 495 7.73 -3.10 -10.12
C ALA A 495 7.17 -3.35 -8.72
N GLY A 496 7.90 -4.04 -7.85
CA GLY A 496 7.56 -4.28 -6.45
C GLY A 496 6.52 -5.35 -6.24
N ASN A 497 6.60 -6.46 -6.98
CA ASN A 497 5.76 -7.63 -6.74
C ASN A 497 6.02 -8.28 -5.37
N PHE A 498 5.23 -9.30 -5.01
CA PHE A 498 5.41 -10.04 -3.76
C PHE A 498 6.09 -11.37 -4.03
N GLN A 499 7.40 -11.44 -3.78
CA GLN A 499 8.19 -12.65 -3.89
C GLN A 499 9.21 -12.73 -2.74
N GLN A 500 9.26 -13.88 -2.08
CA GLN A 500 10.30 -14.16 -1.10
C GLN A 500 11.70 -14.04 -1.72
N TYR A 501 11.79 -14.20 -3.03
CA TYR A 501 13.02 -14.17 -3.77
C TYR A 501 12.84 -13.68 -5.20
N ASN A 502 13.59 -12.66 -5.60
CA ASN A 502 13.42 -11.92 -6.86
C ASN A 502 14.34 -12.34 -8.02
N PHE A 503 14.96 -13.51 -7.98
CA PHE A 503 15.69 -14.06 -9.14
C PHE A 503 16.87 -13.23 -9.69
N GLU A 504 17.44 -12.31 -8.90
CA GLU A 504 18.37 -11.25 -9.38
C GLU A 504 17.75 -10.33 -10.46
N ARG A 505 16.43 -10.31 -10.59
CA ARG A 505 15.70 -9.50 -11.57
C ARG A 505 15.42 -8.08 -11.10
N GLY A 506 15.78 -7.74 -9.87
CA GLY A 506 15.64 -6.42 -9.26
C GLY A 506 14.54 -6.37 -8.19
N GLY A 507 14.12 -5.17 -7.80
CA GLY A 507 13.21 -4.99 -6.66
C GLY A 507 13.84 -5.35 -5.31
N ARG A 508 13.03 -5.38 -4.26
CA ARG A 508 13.40 -5.87 -2.94
C ARG A 508 12.66 -7.15 -2.64
N GLU A 509 13.40 -8.22 -2.35
CA GLU A 509 12.82 -9.52 -2.09
C GLU A 509 12.49 -9.72 -0.60
N GLY A 510 12.15 -10.96 -0.23
CA GLY A 510 11.81 -11.31 1.14
C GLY A 510 10.34 -11.05 1.48
N ASP A 511 9.48 -10.87 0.47
CA ASP A 511 8.16 -10.27 0.65
C ASP A 511 6.98 -11.05 0.05
N ALA A 512 7.07 -12.38 0.00
CA ALA A 512 5.94 -13.25 -0.32
C ALA A 512 4.67 -12.88 0.47
N VAL A 513 3.50 -13.11 -0.12
CA VAL A 513 2.23 -12.86 0.56
C VAL A 513 2.02 -13.86 1.69
N ILE A 514 1.76 -13.36 2.89
CA ILE A 514 1.25 -14.17 4.00
C ILE A 514 -0.27 -14.21 3.85
N ALA A 515 -0.80 -15.39 3.54
CA ALA A 515 -2.22 -15.62 3.29
C ALA A 515 -2.83 -16.42 4.44
N ASN A 516 -3.58 -15.75 5.31
CA ASN A 516 -4.22 -16.37 6.46
C ASN A 516 -5.66 -16.76 6.12
N ALA A 517 -5.92 -18.07 6.11
CA ALA A 517 -7.25 -18.63 5.96
C ALA A 517 -8.00 -18.67 7.30
N GLN A 518 -9.31 -18.42 7.25
CA GLN A 518 -10.20 -18.44 8.42
C GLN A 518 -9.62 -17.65 9.61
N ASP A 519 -9.04 -16.48 9.33
CA ASP A 519 -8.34 -15.68 10.31
C ASP A 519 -9.31 -15.24 11.44
N GLY A 520 -8.98 -15.59 12.67
CA GLY A 520 -9.85 -15.39 13.83
C GLY A 520 -9.93 -13.95 14.34
N SER A 521 -9.22 -13.01 13.71
CA SER A 521 -9.24 -11.60 14.10
C SER A 521 -10.52 -10.86 13.67
N GLY A 522 -11.37 -11.49 12.87
CA GLY A 522 -12.64 -10.90 12.45
C GLY A 522 -13.64 -11.89 11.83
N PHE A 523 -14.80 -11.35 11.47
CA PHE A 523 -15.81 -12.01 10.64
C PHE A 523 -16.33 -11.02 9.60
N ASN A 524 -16.94 -11.54 8.53
CA ASN A 524 -17.68 -10.76 7.53
C ASN A 524 -16.86 -9.68 6.83
N ASN A 525 -15.57 -9.92 6.63
CA ASN A 525 -14.67 -8.99 5.97
C ASN A 525 -13.44 -9.75 5.44
N ALA A 526 -12.52 -9.03 4.84
CA ALA A 526 -11.13 -9.43 4.64
C ALA A 526 -10.26 -8.18 4.72
N ASN A 527 -8.94 -8.32 4.63
CA ASN A 527 -8.05 -7.18 4.42
C ASN A 527 -6.71 -7.65 3.87
N PHE A 528 -6.05 -6.74 3.18
CA PHE A 528 -4.68 -6.86 2.75
C PHE A 528 -3.85 -5.69 3.28
N MET A 529 -2.73 -6.01 3.91
CA MET A 529 -1.75 -5.02 4.34
C MET A 529 -0.62 -4.99 3.33
N THR A 530 -0.40 -3.82 2.71
CA THR A 530 0.62 -3.61 1.70
C THR A 530 1.74 -2.71 2.22
N PRO A 531 2.77 -3.25 2.88
CA PRO A 531 3.97 -2.47 3.15
C PRO A 531 4.79 -2.24 1.86
N PRO A 532 5.78 -1.33 1.88
CA PRO A 532 6.69 -1.12 0.76
C PRO A 532 7.43 -2.39 0.32
N ASP A 533 7.99 -2.34 -0.88
CA ASP A 533 8.80 -3.41 -1.48
C ASP A 533 9.83 -3.99 -0.51
N GLY A 534 9.92 -5.32 -0.45
CA GLY A 534 10.77 -6.06 0.48
C GLY A 534 10.12 -6.41 1.82
N GLN A 535 8.87 -6.04 2.08
CA GLN A 535 8.13 -6.50 3.27
C GLN A 535 6.90 -7.31 2.89
N ASN A 536 6.70 -8.47 3.53
CA ASN A 536 5.59 -9.37 3.21
C ASN A 536 4.24 -8.65 3.24
N GLY A 537 3.53 -8.69 2.12
CA GLY A 537 2.10 -8.39 2.10
C GLY A 537 1.35 -9.39 2.96
N ARG A 538 0.28 -8.96 3.64
CA ARG A 538 -0.49 -9.86 4.51
C ARG A 538 -1.97 -9.78 4.21
N MET A 539 -2.49 -10.89 3.71
CA MET A 539 -3.89 -11.10 3.48
C MET A 539 -4.51 -11.86 4.66
N ARG A 540 -5.63 -11.35 5.16
CA ARG A 540 -6.44 -12.01 6.18
C ARG A 540 -7.84 -12.21 5.65
N MET A 541 -8.18 -13.47 5.44
CA MET A 541 -9.50 -13.87 4.99
C MET A 541 -10.32 -14.32 6.19
N TYR A 542 -11.56 -13.86 6.28
CA TYR A 542 -12.43 -14.19 7.42
C TYR A 542 -13.57 -15.12 7.04
N LEU A 543 -14.06 -15.80 8.06
CA LEU A 543 -15.36 -16.46 8.02
C LEU A 543 -16.48 -15.42 8.00
N TRP A 544 -17.58 -15.77 7.35
CA TRP A 544 -18.80 -14.98 7.26
C TRP A 544 -19.93 -15.67 8.01
N ASN A 545 -20.39 -15.02 9.08
CA ASN A 545 -21.44 -15.52 9.97
C ASN A 545 -22.85 -15.02 9.61
N THR A 546 -23.01 -14.47 8.41
CA THR A 546 -24.28 -14.04 7.79
C THR A 546 -25.12 -15.22 7.25
N ALA A 547 -24.55 -16.43 7.22
CA ALA A 547 -25.21 -17.68 6.86
C ALA A 547 -25.04 -18.75 7.96
N VAL A 548 -25.85 -19.81 7.90
CA VAL A 548 -25.69 -21.01 8.74
C VAL A 548 -25.66 -22.25 7.83
N PRO A 549 -24.55 -23.03 7.81
CA PRO A 549 -23.28 -22.78 8.52
C PRO A 549 -22.59 -21.50 8.02
N TYR A 550 -21.54 -21.06 8.73
CA TYR A 550 -20.74 -19.92 8.29
C TYR A 550 -20.14 -20.20 6.90
N ARG A 551 -20.09 -19.17 6.06
CA ARG A 551 -19.45 -19.23 4.74
C ARG A 551 -18.01 -18.79 4.88
N ASP A 552 -17.12 -19.46 4.17
CA ASP A 552 -15.70 -19.21 4.28
C ASP A 552 -15.24 -18.24 3.19
N GLY A 553 -14.87 -17.01 3.54
CA GLY A 553 -14.54 -15.96 2.56
C GLY A 553 -13.37 -16.32 1.66
N ASP A 554 -12.47 -17.19 2.14
CA ASP A 554 -11.39 -17.81 1.38
C ASP A 554 -11.85 -18.61 0.14
N LEU A 555 -13.09 -19.09 0.16
CA LEU A 555 -13.68 -19.85 -0.95
C LEU A 555 -14.41 -18.95 -1.94
N GLU A 556 -14.48 -17.63 -1.69
CA GLU A 556 -14.95 -16.65 -2.67
C GLU A 556 -13.73 -15.96 -3.32
N ALA A 557 -13.37 -16.41 -4.51
CA ALA A 557 -12.23 -15.93 -5.28
C ALA A 557 -12.26 -14.41 -5.49
N GLY A 558 -13.44 -13.82 -5.67
CA GLY A 558 -13.59 -12.36 -5.80
C GLY A 558 -13.07 -11.58 -4.59
N ILE A 559 -13.27 -12.09 -3.36
CA ILE A 559 -12.72 -11.46 -2.15
C ILE A 559 -11.20 -11.63 -2.12
N VAL A 560 -10.69 -12.82 -2.40
CA VAL A 560 -9.23 -13.09 -2.43
C VAL A 560 -8.52 -12.19 -3.46
N ILE A 561 -9.08 -12.06 -4.66
CA ILE A 561 -8.54 -11.24 -5.74
C ILE A 561 -8.59 -9.76 -5.36
N HIS A 562 -9.70 -9.30 -4.76
CA HIS A 562 -9.83 -7.92 -4.25
C HIS A 562 -8.70 -7.58 -3.28
N GLU A 563 -8.46 -8.45 -2.30
CA GLU A 563 -7.40 -8.24 -1.32
C GLU A 563 -6.01 -8.21 -1.97
N LEU A 564 -5.70 -9.15 -2.86
CA LEU A 564 -4.43 -9.15 -3.59
C LEU A 564 -4.24 -7.91 -4.48
N SER A 565 -5.34 -7.33 -4.97
CA SER A 565 -5.34 -6.10 -5.78
C SER A 565 -4.98 -4.85 -4.95
N HIS A 566 -5.25 -4.83 -3.64
CA HIS A 566 -4.70 -3.80 -2.75
C HIS A 566 -3.18 -3.86 -2.71
N GLY A 567 -2.60 -5.08 -2.73
CA GLY A 567 -1.17 -5.32 -2.89
C GLY A 567 -0.62 -4.67 -4.16
N LEU A 568 -1.21 -5.05 -5.30
CA LEU A 568 -0.85 -4.55 -6.63
C LEU A 568 -0.93 -3.02 -6.74
N SER A 569 -2.11 -2.45 -6.49
CA SER A 569 -2.38 -1.02 -6.71
C SER A 569 -1.52 -0.13 -5.81
N THR A 570 -1.28 -0.56 -4.57
CA THR A 570 -0.49 0.19 -3.59
C THR A 570 1.01 0.13 -3.88
N ARG A 571 1.55 -0.99 -4.37
CA ARG A 571 2.97 -1.10 -4.77
C ARG A 571 3.28 -0.32 -6.05
N LEU A 572 2.37 -0.33 -7.01
CA LEU A 572 2.56 0.37 -8.29
C LEU A 572 2.42 1.90 -8.16
N THR A 573 1.43 2.37 -7.41
CA THR A 573 1.11 3.80 -7.34
C THR A 573 2.17 4.58 -6.57
N GLY A 574 2.83 5.53 -7.23
CA GLY A 574 3.88 6.35 -6.61
C GLY A 574 5.21 5.62 -6.36
N GLY A 575 5.33 4.38 -6.86
CA GLY A 575 6.55 3.59 -6.88
C GLY A 575 6.66 2.54 -5.75
N PRO A 576 7.40 1.43 -5.97
CA PRO A 576 7.46 0.27 -5.07
C PRO A 576 7.81 0.58 -3.60
N LEU A 577 8.64 1.59 -3.37
CA LEU A 577 9.12 1.99 -2.04
C LEU A 577 8.18 2.96 -1.30
N ASN A 578 7.02 3.29 -1.88
CA ASN A 578 6.09 4.29 -1.33
C ASN A 578 4.63 3.80 -1.28
N SER A 579 4.32 2.93 -0.32
CA SER A 579 2.96 2.40 -0.11
C SER A 579 1.96 3.39 0.53
N GLY A 580 2.36 4.64 0.76
CA GLY A 580 1.48 5.68 1.32
C GLY A 580 0.52 6.31 0.31
N CYS A 581 0.62 5.94 -0.97
CA CYS A 581 0.00 6.69 -2.06
C CYS A 581 -1.49 6.45 -2.27
N LEU A 582 -2.09 5.43 -1.65
CA LEU A 582 -3.53 5.15 -1.71
C LEU A 582 -4.14 5.13 -0.30
N GLY A 583 -3.61 5.92 0.64
CA GLY A 583 -3.92 5.77 2.06
C GLY A 583 -5.31 6.25 2.51
N TRP A 584 -5.98 7.16 1.79
CA TRP A 584 -7.23 7.76 2.24
C TRP A 584 -8.00 8.48 1.13
N GLY A 585 -9.23 8.90 1.44
CA GLY A 585 -10.04 9.77 0.58
C GLY A 585 -10.29 9.17 -0.80
N GLU A 586 -10.15 10.00 -1.84
CA GLU A 586 -10.43 9.60 -3.22
C GLU A 586 -9.41 8.58 -3.75
N SER A 587 -8.12 8.71 -3.39
CA SER A 587 -7.07 7.75 -3.78
C SER A 587 -7.26 6.39 -3.11
N GLY A 588 -7.53 6.37 -1.81
CA GLY A 588 -7.87 5.12 -1.10
C GLY A 588 -9.16 4.49 -1.62
N GLY A 589 -10.15 5.32 -2.01
CA GLY A 589 -11.34 4.84 -2.69
C GLY A 589 -11.05 4.15 -4.02
N MET A 590 -10.18 4.71 -4.85
CA MET A 590 -9.76 4.01 -6.08
C MET A 590 -9.02 2.71 -5.79
N GLY A 591 -8.27 2.63 -4.67
CA GLY A 591 -7.71 1.39 -4.13
C GLY A 591 -8.74 0.26 -4.02
N GLU A 592 -9.88 0.56 -3.39
CA GLU A 592 -11.02 -0.38 -3.31
C GLU A 592 -11.63 -0.68 -4.68
N GLY A 593 -11.75 0.34 -5.53
CA GLY A 593 -12.36 0.19 -6.85
C GLY A 593 -11.54 -0.68 -7.80
N TRP A 594 -10.20 -0.63 -7.74
CA TRP A 594 -9.35 -1.50 -8.55
C TRP A 594 -9.45 -2.97 -8.12
N GLY A 595 -9.64 -3.24 -6.82
CA GLY A 595 -9.84 -4.61 -6.34
C GLY A 595 -11.15 -5.21 -6.83
N ASP A 596 -12.24 -4.47 -6.70
CA ASP A 596 -13.55 -4.87 -7.21
C ASP A 596 -13.53 -5.03 -8.75
N PHE A 597 -12.87 -4.12 -9.46
CA PHE A 597 -12.69 -4.20 -10.91
C PHE A 597 -11.95 -5.49 -11.32
N LEU A 598 -10.76 -5.75 -10.77
CA LEU A 598 -9.98 -6.93 -11.15
C LEU A 598 -10.68 -8.24 -10.77
N ALA A 599 -11.33 -8.31 -9.61
CA ALA A 599 -12.17 -9.44 -9.22
C ALA A 599 -13.31 -9.68 -10.23
N THR A 600 -13.96 -8.61 -10.69
CA THR A 600 -15.05 -8.66 -11.65
C THR A 600 -14.56 -9.04 -13.05
N SER A 601 -13.48 -8.44 -13.56
CA SER A 601 -12.91 -8.76 -14.86
C SER A 601 -12.45 -10.22 -14.94
N ILE A 602 -11.82 -10.74 -13.88
CA ILE A 602 -11.32 -12.13 -13.82
C ILE A 602 -12.44 -13.17 -13.89
N ARG A 603 -13.58 -12.92 -13.24
CA ARG A 603 -14.74 -13.82 -13.26
C ARG A 603 -15.68 -13.57 -14.44
N SER A 604 -15.47 -12.48 -15.19
CA SER A 604 -16.35 -12.12 -16.29
C SER A 604 -16.33 -13.15 -17.43
N THR A 605 -17.44 -13.23 -18.16
CA THR A 605 -17.61 -14.15 -19.28
C THR A 605 -17.93 -13.40 -20.56
N GLU A 606 -17.81 -14.10 -21.69
CA GLU A 606 -18.18 -13.57 -23.02
C GLU A 606 -19.65 -13.12 -23.06
N GLU A 607 -20.53 -13.83 -22.34
CA GLU A 607 -21.90 -13.38 -22.10
C GLU A 607 -21.91 -12.36 -20.96
N TYR A 608 -22.47 -11.18 -21.25
CA TYR A 608 -22.57 -10.09 -20.29
C TYR A 608 -23.46 -10.47 -19.09
N SER A 609 -23.06 -10.04 -17.89
CA SER A 609 -23.81 -10.16 -16.65
C SER A 609 -23.55 -8.96 -15.74
N ASP A 610 -24.46 -8.72 -14.80
CA ASP A 610 -24.26 -7.74 -13.73
C ASP A 610 -23.61 -8.43 -12.53
N TRP A 611 -22.58 -7.81 -11.95
CA TRP A 611 -21.71 -8.51 -11.00
C TRP A 611 -21.80 -7.92 -9.59
N PRO A 612 -22.37 -8.65 -8.62
CA PRO A 612 -22.29 -8.28 -7.22
C PRO A 612 -20.96 -8.78 -6.61
N MET A 613 -20.40 -8.00 -5.67
CA MET A 613 -19.24 -8.41 -4.89
C MET A 613 -19.64 -9.05 -3.56
N GLY A 614 -18.99 -10.15 -3.18
CA GLY A 614 -19.16 -10.78 -1.87
C GLY A 614 -20.54 -11.41 -1.64
N ALA A 615 -21.32 -11.66 -2.69
CA ALA A 615 -22.73 -12.03 -2.57
C ALA A 615 -22.94 -13.38 -1.87
N TRP A 616 -22.08 -14.35 -2.21
CA TRP A 616 -22.12 -15.65 -1.58
C TRP A 616 -21.66 -15.54 -0.12
N ALA A 617 -20.46 -15.04 0.15
CA ALA A 617 -19.94 -14.97 1.52
C ALA A 617 -20.88 -14.16 2.44
N ALA A 618 -21.37 -13.01 1.97
CA ALA A 618 -22.30 -12.15 2.72
C ALA A 618 -23.72 -12.70 2.80
N ASN A 619 -24.07 -13.75 2.07
CA ASN A 619 -25.42 -14.30 1.97
C ASN A 619 -26.46 -13.22 1.62
N ARG A 620 -26.09 -12.36 0.67
CA ARG A 620 -26.88 -11.22 0.19
C ARG A 620 -26.82 -11.21 -1.33
N GLU A 621 -27.96 -11.43 -1.98
CA GLU A 621 -28.07 -11.56 -3.44
C GLU A 621 -27.43 -10.38 -4.20
N GLY A 622 -27.64 -9.14 -3.73
CA GLY A 622 -27.04 -7.94 -4.33
C GLY A 622 -25.59 -7.65 -3.91
N GLY A 623 -24.95 -8.52 -3.12
CA GLY A 623 -23.59 -8.30 -2.63
C GLY A 623 -23.46 -7.27 -1.51
N ILE A 624 -22.21 -6.91 -1.21
CA ILE A 624 -21.84 -6.01 -0.10
C ILE A 624 -21.80 -4.53 -0.50
N ARG A 625 -21.68 -4.23 -1.79
CA ARG A 625 -21.72 -2.86 -2.33
C ARG A 625 -23.17 -2.36 -2.44
N ASN A 626 -23.36 -1.07 -2.71
CA ASN A 626 -24.71 -0.49 -2.84
C ASN A 626 -25.42 -0.97 -4.11
N TYR A 627 -24.66 -1.19 -5.18
CA TYR A 627 -25.15 -1.61 -6.48
C TYR A 627 -24.24 -2.71 -7.07
N PRO A 628 -24.79 -3.68 -7.81
CA PRO A 628 -23.98 -4.54 -8.69
C PRO A 628 -23.32 -3.72 -9.79
N TYR A 629 -22.14 -4.14 -10.26
CA TYR A 629 -21.49 -3.52 -11.43
C TYR A 629 -22.28 -3.81 -12.69
N SER A 630 -22.69 -2.75 -13.39
CA SER A 630 -23.72 -2.86 -14.43
C SER A 630 -23.72 -1.70 -15.41
N MET A 631 -23.69 -2.00 -16.70
CA MET A 631 -23.93 -1.06 -17.81
C MET A 631 -25.31 -0.42 -17.78
N ASN A 632 -26.29 -1.03 -17.10
CA ASN A 632 -27.62 -0.46 -16.93
C ASN A 632 -27.64 0.56 -15.79
N GLU A 633 -27.85 1.84 -16.13
CA GLU A 633 -27.88 2.95 -15.17
C GLU A 633 -29.07 2.90 -14.19
N THR A 634 -30.09 2.08 -14.46
CA THR A 634 -31.18 1.83 -13.51
C THR A 634 -30.74 0.89 -12.39
N ILE A 635 -29.85 -0.06 -12.70
CA ILE A 635 -29.30 -1.02 -11.74
C ILE A 635 -28.14 -0.37 -10.98
N ASN A 636 -27.21 0.27 -11.68
CA ASN A 636 -26.15 1.06 -11.07
C ASN A 636 -26.18 2.52 -11.58
N PRO A 637 -26.78 3.45 -10.82
CA PRO A 637 -26.87 4.86 -11.18
C PRO A 637 -25.62 5.67 -10.78
N SER A 638 -24.52 5.00 -10.42
CA SER A 638 -23.32 5.68 -9.91
C SER A 638 -22.67 6.56 -10.97
N THR A 639 -22.30 7.78 -10.58
CA THR A 639 -21.58 8.77 -11.39
C THR A 639 -20.56 9.48 -10.50
N TYR A 640 -19.67 10.30 -11.06
CA TYR A 640 -18.69 11.06 -10.25
C TYR A 640 -19.35 11.89 -9.12
N LYS A 641 -20.50 12.49 -9.37
CA LYS A 641 -21.29 13.25 -8.39
C LYS A 641 -21.94 12.39 -7.31
N THR A 642 -22.03 11.07 -7.50
CA THR A 642 -22.50 10.15 -6.45
C THR A 642 -21.65 10.26 -5.20
N LEU A 643 -20.36 10.62 -5.33
CA LEU A 643 -19.44 10.82 -4.21
C LEU A 643 -19.87 11.93 -3.24
N ASP A 644 -20.77 12.84 -3.64
CA ASP A 644 -21.31 13.89 -2.77
C ASP A 644 -22.50 13.42 -1.90
N LYS A 645 -23.01 12.20 -2.15
CA LYS A 645 -24.16 11.67 -1.40
C LYS A 645 -23.75 11.29 0.03
N PRO A 646 -24.68 11.42 1.01
CA PRO A 646 -24.46 10.89 2.34
C PRO A 646 -24.09 9.39 2.28
N GLY A 647 -23.01 9.01 2.96
CA GLY A 647 -22.49 7.63 2.97
C GLY A 647 -21.29 7.38 2.05
N TYR A 648 -20.97 8.30 1.12
CA TYR A 648 -19.83 8.15 0.19
C TYR A 648 -18.52 8.78 0.70
N TRP A 649 -18.34 8.83 2.02
CA TRP A 649 -17.12 9.35 2.67
C TRP A 649 -16.11 8.26 2.99
N GLY A 650 -16.54 6.98 2.96
CA GLY A 650 -15.68 5.82 3.18
C GLY A 650 -15.11 5.30 1.87
N VAL A 651 -13.86 4.81 1.91
CA VAL A 651 -13.13 4.33 0.73
C VAL A 651 -13.90 3.26 -0.06
N HIS A 652 -14.61 2.34 0.60
CA HIS A 652 -15.44 1.34 -0.09
C HIS A 652 -16.54 1.93 -0.97
N ALA A 653 -17.22 2.98 -0.48
CA ALA A 653 -18.30 3.63 -1.20
C ALA A 653 -17.75 4.49 -2.36
N ILE A 654 -16.57 5.09 -2.18
CA ILE A 654 -15.87 5.77 -3.27
C ILE A 654 -15.43 4.74 -4.33
N GLY A 655 -14.93 3.59 -3.88
CA GLY A 655 -14.43 2.51 -4.72
C GLY A 655 -15.46 1.90 -5.64
N GLU A 656 -16.70 1.68 -5.17
CA GLU A 656 -17.75 1.17 -6.07
C GLU A 656 -18.07 2.13 -7.22
N VAL A 657 -17.89 3.45 -7.04
CA VAL A 657 -18.05 4.41 -8.15
C VAL A 657 -16.90 4.26 -9.15
N TRP A 658 -15.67 4.08 -8.66
CA TRP A 658 -14.49 3.89 -9.51
C TRP A 658 -14.55 2.55 -10.26
N ALA A 659 -14.86 1.45 -9.57
CA ALA A 659 -15.02 0.14 -10.17
C ALA A 659 -16.11 0.13 -11.24
N GLU A 660 -17.24 0.81 -11.02
CA GLU A 660 -18.28 0.97 -12.04
C GLU A 660 -17.77 1.73 -13.27
N MET A 661 -16.99 2.80 -13.09
CA MET A 661 -16.37 3.50 -14.21
C MET A 661 -15.43 2.60 -15.02
N LEU A 662 -14.59 1.82 -14.33
CA LEU A 662 -13.68 0.88 -14.99
C LEU A 662 -14.42 -0.29 -15.65
N TRP A 663 -15.51 -0.77 -15.07
CA TRP A 663 -16.37 -1.78 -15.68
C TRP A 663 -16.96 -1.27 -17.00
N VAL A 664 -17.47 -0.03 -17.03
CA VAL A 664 -17.94 0.59 -18.28
C VAL A 664 -16.80 0.69 -19.29
N VAL A 665 -15.61 1.13 -18.88
CA VAL A 665 -14.42 1.20 -19.75
C VAL A 665 -14.10 -0.16 -20.36
N GLU A 666 -14.03 -1.22 -19.56
CA GLU A 666 -13.78 -2.58 -20.04
C GLU A 666 -14.85 -3.05 -21.03
N GLN A 667 -16.13 -2.84 -20.72
CA GLN A 667 -17.22 -3.24 -21.61
C GLN A 667 -17.19 -2.47 -22.94
N ARG A 668 -16.83 -1.18 -22.94
CA ARG A 668 -16.65 -0.41 -24.19
C ARG A 668 -15.45 -0.91 -25.00
N LEU A 669 -14.36 -1.31 -24.34
CA LEU A 669 -13.23 -1.94 -25.03
C LEU A 669 -13.58 -3.33 -25.56
N ILE A 670 -14.40 -4.12 -24.87
CA ILE A 670 -14.89 -5.43 -25.36
C ILE A 670 -15.75 -5.26 -26.61
N VAL A 671 -16.59 -4.23 -26.68
CA VAL A 671 -17.38 -3.93 -27.88
C VAL A 671 -16.46 -3.65 -29.09
N GLU A 672 -15.35 -2.94 -28.87
CA GLU A 672 -14.42 -2.56 -29.93
C GLU A 672 -13.49 -3.72 -30.35
N HIS A 673 -12.96 -4.46 -29.38
CA HIS A 673 -11.86 -5.42 -29.58
C HIS A 673 -12.25 -6.88 -29.38
N GLY A 674 -13.50 -7.17 -29.01
CA GLY A 674 -13.96 -8.50 -28.65
C GLY A 674 -13.52 -8.94 -27.24
N PHE A 675 -13.92 -10.16 -26.87
CA PHE A 675 -13.67 -10.75 -25.55
C PHE A 675 -12.70 -11.95 -25.67
N SER A 676 -11.70 -11.99 -24.79
CA SER A 676 -10.85 -13.16 -24.60
C SER A 676 -11.38 -14.06 -23.49
N LYS A 677 -11.44 -15.37 -23.73
CA LYS A 677 -11.82 -16.38 -22.72
C LYS A 677 -10.76 -16.62 -21.64
N THR A 678 -9.58 -16.03 -21.81
CA THR A 678 -8.49 -16.09 -20.84
C THR A 678 -7.87 -14.71 -20.67
N LEU A 679 -7.53 -14.37 -19.43
CA LEU A 679 -6.68 -13.21 -19.13
C LEU A 679 -5.19 -13.60 -19.04
N PHE A 680 -4.87 -14.90 -19.00
CA PHE A 680 -3.47 -15.34 -19.02
C PHE A 680 -2.88 -15.25 -20.43
N PRO A 681 -1.74 -14.56 -20.58
CA PRO A 681 -1.00 -14.61 -21.83
C PRO A 681 -0.44 -16.00 -22.14
N PRO A 682 -0.05 -16.28 -23.40
CA PRO A 682 0.59 -17.53 -23.77
C PRO A 682 1.85 -17.81 -22.95
N LYS A 683 2.12 -19.09 -22.66
CA LYS A 683 3.34 -19.52 -21.95
C LYS A 683 4.58 -19.13 -22.76
N PRO A 684 5.69 -18.73 -22.09
CA PRO A 684 6.96 -18.51 -22.77
C PRO A 684 7.44 -19.77 -23.49
N LEU A 685 8.12 -19.60 -24.62
CA LEU A 685 8.90 -20.64 -25.28
C LEU A 685 10.19 -20.93 -24.50
N GLU A 686 10.89 -22.02 -24.84
CA GLU A 686 12.13 -22.42 -24.16
C GLU A 686 13.24 -21.35 -24.22
N ASP A 687 13.23 -20.51 -25.25
CA ASP A 687 14.16 -19.39 -25.42
C ASP A 687 13.74 -18.13 -24.63
N GLY A 688 12.64 -18.18 -23.89
CA GLY A 688 12.09 -17.08 -23.10
C GLY A 688 11.21 -16.10 -23.87
N THR A 689 11.04 -16.28 -25.20
CA THR A 689 10.14 -15.44 -26.00
C THR A 689 8.68 -15.78 -25.72
N ILE A 690 7.81 -14.77 -25.78
CA ILE A 690 6.36 -14.96 -25.61
C ILE A 690 5.72 -15.07 -27.00
N PRO A 691 5.06 -16.20 -27.33
CA PRO A 691 4.37 -16.32 -28.60
C PRO A 691 3.11 -15.43 -28.59
N GLU A 692 2.79 -14.84 -29.75
CA GLU A 692 1.64 -13.93 -29.87
C GLU A 692 0.30 -14.65 -29.60
N GLY A 693 0.11 -15.80 -30.24
CA GLY A 693 -1.14 -16.57 -30.16
C GLY A 693 -2.36 -15.76 -30.65
N ASP A 694 -3.55 -16.08 -30.12
CA ASP A 694 -4.74 -15.22 -30.28
C ASP A 694 -4.82 -14.13 -29.19
N PHE A 695 -3.84 -14.08 -28.29
CA PHE A 695 -3.86 -13.17 -27.15
C PHE A 695 -3.25 -11.81 -27.48
N TYR A 696 -2.12 -11.80 -28.19
CA TYR A 696 -1.44 -10.58 -28.59
C TYR A 696 -1.65 -10.28 -30.07
N ARG A 697 -1.54 -8.99 -30.41
CA ARG A 697 -1.42 -8.54 -31.80
C ARG A 697 -0.06 -8.92 -32.36
N SER A 698 0.06 -8.95 -33.69
CA SER A 698 1.35 -9.21 -34.31
C SER A 698 2.38 -8.16 -33.95
N ALA A 699 3.49 -8.61 -33.37
CA ALA A 699 4.58 -7.78 -32.91
C ALA A 699 5.27 -7.11 -34.12
N VAL A 700 5.62 -5.84 -33.95
CA VAL A 700 6.28 -5.04 -34.99
C VAL A 700 7.63 -4.56 -34.46
N GLY A 701 8.70 -5.28 -34.81
CA GLY A 701 10.05 -4.99 -34.32
C GLY A 701 10.16 -5.22 -32.81
N ASP A 702 10.93 -4.37 -32.12
CA ASP A 702 11.17 -4.45 -30.67
C ASP A 702 10.07 -3.77 -29.83
N LYS A 703 8.86 -3.58 -30.39
CA LYS A 703 7.75 -2.92 -29.69
C LYS A 703 7.11 -3.83 -28.63
N PRO A 704 6.52 -3.25 -27.57
CA PRO A 704 5.78 -4.00 -26.56
C PRO A 704 4.70 -4.89 -27.18
N LEU A 705 4.46 -6.06 -26.57
CA LEU A 705 3.32 -6.91 -26.91
C LEU A 705 2.01 -6.24 -26.46
N ILE A 706 1.04 -6.17 -27.37
CA ILE A 706 -0.24 -5.48 -27.15
C ILE A 706 -1.35 -6.53 -27.08
N PRO A 707 -2.09 -6.64 -25.95
CA PRO A 707 -3.25 -7.52 -25.88
C PRO A 707 -4.28 -7.17 -26.95
N LYS A 708 -4.84 -8.20 -27.59
CA LYS A 708 -5.72 -8.06 -28.74
C LYS A 708 -7.16 -7.75 -28.35
N HIS A 709 -7.65 -8.29 -27.23
CA HIS A 709 -9.07 -8.28 -26.85
C HIS A 709 -9.37 -7.24 -25.77
N GLY A 710 -10.60 -6.76 -25.70
CA GLY A 710 -10.99 -5.61 -24.88
C GLY A 710 -10.80 -5.83 -23.38
N ASN A 711 -11.18 -6.99 -22.85
CA ASN A 711 -10.96 -7.34 -21.44
C ASN A 711 -9.47 -7.45 -21.10
N THR A 712 -8.69 -8.13 -21.96
CA THR A 712 -7.23 -8.25 -21.76
C THR A 712 -6.52 -6.90 -21.86
N LEU A 713 -6.97 -6.03 -22.76
CA LEU A 713 -6.42 -4.69 -22.94
C LEU A 713 -6.80 -3.78 -21.77
N ALA A 714 -8.05 -3.82 -21.30
CA ALA A 714 -8.50 -3.04 -20.15
C ALA A 714 -7.64 -3.30 -18.90
N VAL A 715 -7.40 -4.57 -18.57
CA VAL A 715 -6.52 -4.95 -17.45
C VAL A 715 -5.10 -4.40 -17.64
N GLN A 716 -4.53 -4.53 -18.85
CA GLN A 716 -3.19 -4.00 -19.15
C GLN A 716 -3.11 -2.48 -19.00
N LEU A 717 -4.12 -1.75 -19.49
CA LEU A 717 -4.17 -0.30 -19.43
C LEU A 717 -4.35 0.20 -17.99
N VAL A 718 -5.17 -0.48 -17.18
CA VAL A 718 -5.36 -0.16 -15.76
C VAL A 718 -4.05 -0.35 -14.98
N ILE A 719 -3.36 -1.48 -15.16
CA ILE A 719 -2.08 -1.76 -14.48
C ILE A 719 -0.99 -0.77 -14.93
N ASN A 720 -0.91 -0.45 -16.22
CA ASN A 720 0.03 0.57 -16.71
C ASN A 720 -0.33 1.97 -16.19
N GLY A 721 -1.62 2.29 -16.08
CA GLY A 721 -2.10 3.54 -15.49
C GLY A 721 -1.64 3.70 -14.04
N MET A 722 -1.70 2.64 -13.23
CA MET A 722 -1.20 2.65 -11.84
C MET A 722 0.30 2.99 -11.75
N LYS A 723 1.11 2.55 -12.72
CA LYS A 723 2.55 2.87 -12.80
C LYS A 723 2.82 4.32 -13.18
N LEU A 724 1.93 4.92 -13.99
CA LEU A 724 2.10 6.26 -14.55
C LEU A 724 1.59 7.36 -13.62
N GLN A 725 0.55 7.07 -12.85
CA GLN A 725 -0.15 8.06 -12.02
C GLN A 725 0.70 8.54 -10.83
N PRO A 726 0.42 9.74 -10.28
CA PRO A 726 1.16 10.27 -9.15
C PRO A 726 0.83 9.54 -7.85
N CYS A 727 1.56 9.88 -6.79
CA CYS A 727 1.17 9.51 -5.44
C CYS A 727 -0.11 10.27 -5.02
N SER A 728 -1.05 9.62 -4.33
CA SER A 728 -2.35 10.18 -3.95
C SER A 728 -3.18 10.75 -5.12
N PRO A 729 -3.40 9.97 -6.19
CA PRO A 729 -4.10 10.44 -7.38
C PRO A 729 -5.58 10.74 -7.11
N SER A 730 -6.16 11.66 -7.88
CA SER A 730 -7.60 11.82 -8.05
C SER A 730 -8.17 10.87 -9.12
N PHE A 731 -9.50 10.81 -9.23
CA PHE A 731 -10.16 10.14 -10.36
C PHE A 731 -9.71 10.73 -11.70
N PHE A 732 -9.43 12.04 -11.76
CA PHE A 732 -8.92 12.67 -12.98
C PHE A 732 -7.51 12.20 -13.32
N ASP A 733 -6.63 12.17 -12.31
CA ASP A 733 -5.24 11.72 -12.49
C ASP A 733 -5.19 10.26 -12.95
N ALA A 734 -5.99 9.38 -12.33
CA ALA A 734 -6.06 7.97 -12.68
C ALA A 734 -6.69 7.75 -14.07
N ARG A 735 -7.76 8.47 -14.42
CA ARG A 735 -8.36 8.46 -15.77
C ARG A 735 -7.32 8.84 -16.82
N ASP A 736 -6.64 9.95 -16.60
CA ASP A 736 -5.68 10.50 -17.56
C ASP A 736 -4.45 9.59 -17.67
N ALA A 737 -4.04 8.93 -16.57
CA ALA A 737 -2.99 7.92 -16.59
C ALA A 737 -3.38 6.66 -17.40
N ILE A 738 -4.62 6.20 -17.33
CA ILE A 738 -5.13 5.07 -18.15
C ILE A 738 -5.16 5.45 -19.63
N ILE A 739 -5.58 6.67 -19.95
CA ILE A 739 -5.59 7.18 -21.34
C ILE A 739 -4.17 7.33 -21.87
N LEU A 740 -3.23 7.82 -21.04
CA LEU A 740 -1.80 7.88 -21.39
C LEU A 740 -1.21 6.47 -21.58
N ALA A 741 -1.61 5.49 -20.77
CA ALA A 741 -1.20 4.11 -20.95
C ALA A 741 -1.62 3.57 -22.33
N ASP A 742 -2.82 3.90 -22.81
CA ASP A 742 -3.27 3.54 -24.16
C ASP A 742 -2.46 4.26 -25.23
N GLU A 743 -2.21 5.55 -25.04
CA GLU A 743 -1.39 6.33 -25.96
C GLU A 743 0.00 5.72 -26.18
N GLU A 744 0.61 5.22 -25.12
CA GLU A 744 1.95 4.63 -25.15
C GLU A 744 2.01 3.17 -25.57
N LEU A 745 0.94 2.40 -25.32
CA LEU A 745 0.87 0.99 -25.66
C LEU A 745 0.35 0.77 -27.09
N THR A 746 -0.75 1.42 -27.45
CA THR A 746 -1.47 1.20 -28.73
C THR A 746 -1.25 2.32 -29.73
N GLY A 747 -0.62 3.42 -29.31
CA GLY A 747 -0.55 4.66 -30.10
C GLY A 747 -1.76 5.58 -29.91
N GLY A 748 -2.67 5.26 -28.98
CA GLY A 748 -3.84 6.09 -28.65
C GLY A 748 -5.07 5.75 -29.48
N GLU A 749 -5.14 4.55 -30.05
CA GLU A 749 -6.27 4.14 -30.90
C GLU A 749 -7.61 4.15 -30.13
N ASN A 750 -7.57 3.96 -28.80
CA ASN A 750 -8.77 3.88 -27.96
C ASN A 750 -9.11 5.20 -27.29
N PHE A 751 -8.38 6.28 -27.60
CA PHE A 751 -8.52 7.58 -26.95
C PHE A 751 -9.98 8.03 -26.84
N CYS A 752 -10.74 7.98 -27.93
CA CYS A 752 -12.14 8.39 -27.91
C CYS A 752 -13.06 7.39 -27.22
N THR A 753 -12.78 6.08 -27.31
CA THR A 753 -13.54 5.04 -26.60
C THR A 753 -13.40 5.21 -25.09
N LEU A 754 -12.18 5.42 -24.61
CA LEU A 754 -11.87 5.65 -23.20
C LEU A 754 -12.54 6.93 -22.68
N TRP A 755 -12.39 8.06 -23.38
CA TRP A 755 -13.05 9.31 -23.00
C TRP A 755 -14.57 9.20 -22.97
N LYS A 756 -15.17 8.57 -23.99
CA LYS A 756 -16.62 8.32 -24.03
C LYS A 756 -17.04 7.48 -22.81
N ALA A 757 -16.35 6.37 -22.53
CA ALA A 757 -16.66 5.49 -21.39
C ALA A 757 -16.60 6.21 -20.04
N PHE A 758 -15.54 6.97 -19.75
CA PHE A 758 -15.45 7.75 -18.50
C PHE A 758 -16.52 8.85 -18.43
N SER A 759 -16.83 9.50 -19.56
CA SER A 759 -17.86 10.54 -19.62
C SER A 759 -19.26 10.01 -19.35
N GLU A 760 -19.58 8.75 -19.73
CA GLU A 760 -20.88 8.13 -19.45
C GLU A 760 -21.20 8.11 -17.95
N ARG A 761 -20.17 7.95 -17.11
CA ARG A 761 -20.30 7.97 -15.65
C ARG A 761 -19.94 9.32 -15.02
N GLY A 762 -19.94 10.40 -15.81
CA GLY A 762 -19.79 11.77 -15.31
C GLY A 762 -18.35 12.22 -15.07
N LEU A 763 -17.35 11.52 -15.62
CA LEU A 763 -15.92 11.85 -15.50
C LEU A 763 -15.33 12.37 -16.84
N GLY A 764 -16.11 13.13 -17.59
CA GLY A 764 -15.71 13.81 -18.83
C GLY A 764 -14.76 15.00 -18.62
N VAL A 765 -14.41 15.72 -19.70
CA VAL A 765 -13.45 16.84 -19.67
C VAL A 765 -13.94 18.05 -18.87
N ASP A 766 -15.26 18.18 -18.70
CA ASP A 766 -15.95 19.24 -17.99
C ASP A 766 -16.34 18.84 -16.55
N ALA A 767 -15.91 17.67 -16.09
CA ALA A 767 -16.08 17.25 -14.70
C ALA A 767 -15.19 18.09 -13.78
N ASN A 768 -15.68 18.41 -12.59
CA ASN A 768 -14.98 19.33 -11.68
C ASN A 768 -15.27 19.01 -10.22
N VAL A 769 -14.36 19.41 -9.32
CA VAL A 769 -14.53 19.39 -7.87
C VAL A 769 -14.14 20.74 -7.26
N GLN A 770 -15.04 21.35 -6.50
CA GLN A 770 -14.78 22.59 -5.77
C GLN A 770 -14.58 22.32 -4.29
N GLY A 771 -13.57 22.96 -3.68
CA GLY A 771 -13.30 22.82 -2.24
C GLY A 771 -12.80 21.42 -1.85
N ARG A 772 -11.96 20.80 -2.69
CA ARG A 772 -11.41 19.46 -2.45
C ARG A 772 -10.65 19.41 -1.12
N THR A 773 -10.85 18.34 -0.36
CA THR A 773 -10.13 18.07 0.90
C THR A 773 -9.35 16.76 0.79
N PRO A 774 -8.28 16.55 1.60
CA PRO A 774 -7.50 15.32 1.58
C PRO A 774 -8.35 14.06 1.75
N TRP A 775 -9.37 14.10 2.61
CA TRP A 775 -10.24 12.95 2.93
C TRP A 775 -11.35 12.67 1.90
N GLY A 776 -11.25 13.21 0.68
CA GLY A 776 -12.24 12.98 -0.38
C GLY A 776 -13.48 13.89 -0.33
N GLY A 777 -13.51 14.90 0.53
CA GLY A 777 -14.55 15.93 0.53
C GLY A 777 -14.39 16.94 -0.62
N GLY A 778 -15.48 17.64 -0.94
CA GLY A 778 -15.59 18.59 -2.04
C GLY A 778 -17.02 18.61 -2.58
N ILE A 779 -17.33 19.52 -3.50
CA ILE A 779 -18.59 19.53 -4.25
C ILE A 779 -18.28 19.20 -5.69
N ARG A 780 -18.80 18.08 -6.18
CA ARG A 780 -18.52 17.54 -7.52
C ARG A 780 -19.61 17.87 -8.52
N THR A 781 -19.17 18.10 -9.74
CA THR A 781 -20.04 18.26 -10.90
C THR A 781 -19.70 17.17 -11.90
N ASN A 782 -20.71 16.43 -12.34
CA ASN A 782 -20.56 15.48 -13.44
C ASN A 782 -20.17 16.23 -14.71
N GLY A 783 -19.18 15.71 -15.42
CA GLY A 783 -18.85 16.11 -16.78
C GLY A 783 -19.19 15.00 -17.76
N TYR A 784 -19.86 15.35 -18.85
CA TYR A 784 -20.25 14.42 -19.91
C TYR A 784 -19.64 14.79 -21.27
N ALA A 785 -18.88 15.89 -21.33
CA ALA A 785 -18.18 16.26 -22.55
C ALA A 785 -16.97 15.35 -22.76
N VAL A 786 -16.69 15.07 -24.03
CA VAL A 786 -15.46 14.42 -24.50
C VAL A 786 -14.55 15.46 -25.18
N PRO A 787 -13.25 15.19 -25.36
CA PRO A 787 -12.38 16.08 -26.12
C PRO A 787 -12.94 16.37 -27.51
N LYS A 788 -12.67 17.56 -28.05
CA LYS A 788 -13.16 17.97 -29.39
C LYS A 788 -12.77 16.99 -30.50
N ALA A 789 -11.60 16.35 -30.38
CA ALA A 789 -11.17 15.32 -31.32
C ALA A 789 -12.14 14.13 -31.41
N CYS A 790 -12.98 13.91 -30.38
CA CYS A 790 -13.93 12.81 -30.28
C CYS A 790 -15.39 13.22 -30.54
N THR A 791 -15.67 14.50 -30.80
CA THR A 791 -17.02 15.00 -31.11
C THR A 791 -17.35 15.00 -32.60
N GLU A 792 -16.35 14.84 -33.47
CA GLU A 792 -16.51 14.90 -34.94
C GLU A 792 -16.55 13.52 -35.63
N TYR A 793 -16.64 12.43 -34.85
CA TYR A 793 -16.71 11.05 -35.35
C TYR A 793 -17.86 10.24 -34.73
#